data_AF-A0A433HAG0-F1
#
_entry.id   AF-A0A433HAG0-F1
#
_cell.length_a   1.000
_cell.length_b   1.000
_cell.length_c   1.000
_cell.angle_alpha   90.00
_cell.angle_beta   90.00
_cell.angle_gamma   90.00
#
_symmetry.space_group_name_H-M   'P 1'
#
loop_
_entity.id
_entity.type
_entity.pdbx_description
1 polymer ?
#
loop_
_entity_poly.entity_id
_entity_poly.type
_entity_poly.pdbx_seq_one_letter_code
_entity_poly.pdbx_strand_id
1 'polypeptide(L)'
;MVKIGRNDLCPCGSGEKYKKCCGKNNVLSMELLIEKELHEIQLDILHYAMENYQEEMEDYLEECYEEFDIPDEAMEMFNFFGTTWFITSVEVDEETILEEYIDRNIEKFSRQRIKDILRTWKKAKPSVSIIQHQEGNQHITVQDIFSQEVQKVKVLEEEHKVETGGLVLGTILPAGPTSVFFTTFLDMPADESEELKDAVLSLYDESGEESPVDFMAASFLEVLDLFIFGKADVSIDDLEWKSAKHKEVAVNYQEYMKNYGHEETVIHLGVYLWNTYCMRRNPTIKKSNVYEAALVYLVDKLLPFGGMITQKELAEEFDISSNSISTKFKELENVLSEEIEDLHDKLETIDDEDAFFDGEHIFGEEKVGNAFTNSRITMERELLNMEREIGDRDFESIDELNDFMNKRINNQKPSPAKLSDKEKAQELLFDAYEASGSKRLQLAKKALKLYPNSPDAYNILAEYEMNPKERQNLYLKGMEAGEKELGQSFFSENKGHFWGIVSTRAYMRAKFSYGLLLHEKGKREEAIAQYEELLELNPMDNQGVRYELFIAHVEKGLFQKAESLLKQFNEEITANGAFNKLLIEYLQNGTSQKAKKLLKKAKGENPYVLDYLTGKKKLPGNTPATYGLGDESEAIIYADQHLHLWREHVELIEWLMKA
;
A
#
# COMPACT_ATOMS: atom_id res chain seq x y z
N MET A 1 -49.57 -38.20 -5.87
CA MET A 1 -48.73 -38.22 -7.08
C MET A 1 -48.23 -39.64 -7.30
N VAL A 2 -48.39 -40.20 -8.50
CA VAL A 2 -47.89 -41.54 -8.84
C VAL A 2 -46.36 -41.52 -8.77
N LYS A 3 -45.75 -42.41 -7.98
CA LYS A 3 -44.29 -42.58 -7.92
C LYS A 3 -43.82 -43.17 -9.26
N ILE A 4 -43.26 -42.33 -10.14
CA ILE A 4 -42.66 -42.77 -11.41
C ILE A 4 -41.28 -43.34 -11.12
N GLY A 5 -41.01 -44.56 -11.58
CA GLY A 5 -39.74 -45.24 -11.44
C GLY A 5 -38.67 -44.65 -12.36
N ARG A 6 -37.41 -44.61 -11.91
CA ARG A 6 -36.27 -44.00 -12.63
C ARG A 6 -36.08 -44.54 -14.06
N ASN A 7 -36.51 -45.78 -14.33
CA ASN A 7 -36.40 -46.43 -15.64
C ASN A 7 -37.69 -46.41 -16.48
N ASP A 8 -38.79 -45.86 -15.94
CA ASP A 8 -40.07 -45.77 -16.65
C ASP A 8 -40.01 -44.69 -17.73
N LEU A 9 -40.92 -44.71 -18.69
CA LEU A 9 -41.01 -43.68 -19.74
C LEU A 9 -41.38 -42.33 -19.14
N CYS A 10 -40.73 -41.26 -19.62
CA CYS A 10 -40.90 -39.92 -19.10
C CYS A 10 -42.31 -39.38 -19.40
N PRO A 11 -43.05 -38.85 -18.40
CA PRO A 11 -44.42 -38.40 -18.57
C PRO A 11 -44.57 -37.14 -19.43
N CYS A 12 -43.47 -36.47 -19.79
CA CYS A 12 -43.49 -35.31 -20.69
C CYS A 12 -43.69 -35.68 -22.17
N GLY A 13 -43.77 -36.98 -22.49
CA GLY A 13 -44.01 -37.45 -23.85
C GLY A 13 -42.77 -37.52 -24.75
N SER A 14 -41.56 -37.41 -24.19
CA SER A 14 -40.31 -37.46 -24.97
C SER A 14 -39.96 -38.84 -25.54
N GLY A 15 -40.62 -39.90 -25.09
CA GLY A 15 -40.30 -41.28 -25.47
C GLY A 15 -39.05 -41.85 -24.81
N GLU A 16 -38.32 -41.07 -24.01
CA GLU A 16 -37.14 -41.53 -23.28
C GLU A 16 -37.46 -41.99 -21.85
N LYS A 17 -36.55 -42.76 -21.24
CA LYS A 17 -36.65 -43.13 -19.81
C LYS A 17 -36.57 -41.86 -18.94
N TYR A 18 -37.33 -41.80 -17.84
CA TYR A 18 -37.43 -40.63 -16.96
C TYR A 18 -36.06 -40.10 -16.52
N LYS A 19 -35.11 -41.00 -16.16
CA LYS A 19 -33.72 -40.62 -15.82
C LYS A 19 -32.91 -39.95 -16.94
N LYS A 20 -33.29 -40.15 -18.21
CA LYS A 20 -32.62 -39.54 -19.38
C LYS A 20 -33.30 -38.26 -19.85
N CYS A 21 -34.51 -37.97 -19.37
CA CYS A 21 -35.31 -36.81 -19.75
C CYS A 21 -35.58 -35.89 -18.53
N CYS A 22 -36.83 -35.71 -18.07
CA CYS A 22 -37.14 -34.76 -16.98
C CYS A 22 -36.46 -35.06 -15.65
N GLY A 23 -36.05 -36.31 -15.39
CA GLY A 23 -35.25 -36.68 -14.22
C GLY A 23 -33.78 -36.25 -14.29
N LYS A 24 -33.30 -35.75 -15.45
CA LYS A 24 -31.95 -35.21 -15.65
C LYS A 24 -31.77 -33.86 -14.94
N ASN A 25 -32.83 -33.02 -14.90
CA ASN A 25 -32.81 -31.73 -14.19
C ASN A 25 -32.68 -31.91 -12.65
N ASN A 26 -33.23 -32.99 -12.08
CA ASN A 26 -33.04 -33.32 -10.66
C ASN A 26 -31.60 -33.74 -10.32
N VAL A 27 -30.81 -34.20 -11.30
CA VAL A 27 -29.39 -34.53 -11.08
C VAL A 27 -28.54 -33.26 -11.11
N LEU A 28 -28.81 -32.35 -12.05
CA LEU A 28 -28.19 -31.02 -12.11
C LEU A 28 -28.47 -30.20 -10.83
N SER A 29 -29.69 -30.25 -10.28
CA SER A 29 -30.01 -29.54 -9.04
C SER A 29 -29.32 -30.12 -7.80
N MET A 30 -28.99 -31.42 -7.80
CA MET A 30 -28.30 -32.07 -6.68
C MET A 30 -26.80 -31.78 -6.70
N GLU A 31 -26.20 -31.66 -7.89
CA GLU A 31 -24.79 -31.32 -8.03
C GLU A 31 -24.53 -29.87 -7.58
N LEU A 32 -25.34 -28.93 -8.07
CA LEU A 32 -25.28 -27.51 -7.64
C LEU A 32 -25.45 -27.34 -6.13
N LEU A 33 -26.28 -28.19 -5.50
CA LEU A 33 -26.52 -28.14 -4.07
C LEU A 33 -25.33 -28.70 -3.26
N ILE A 34 -24.65 -29.73 -3.77
CA ILE A 34 -23.40 -30.24 -3.20
C ILE A 34 -22.30 -29.20 -3.32
N GLU A 35 -22.15 -28.57 -4.49
CA GLU A 35 -21.17 -27.50 -4.70
C GLU A 35 -21.38 -26.34 -3.72
N LYS A 36 -22.61 -25.88 -3.55
CA LYS A 36 -22.94 -24.81 -2.59
C LYS A 36 -22.59 -25.20 -1.15
N GLU A 37 -22.92 -26.44 -0.75
CA GLU A 37 -22.63 -26.94 0.59
C GLU A 37 -21.11 -27.09 0.82
N LEU A 38 -20.35 -27.55 -0.19
CA LEU A 38 -18.88 -27.62 -0.09
C LEU A 38 -18.26 -26.22 0.02
N HIS A 39 -18.78 -25.23 -0.72
CA HIS A 39 -18.32 -23.83 -0.59
C HIS A 39 -18.63 -23.25 0.79
N GLU A 40 -19.84 -23.47 1.33
CA GLU A 40 -20.20 -23.08 2.70
C GLU A 40 -19.25 -23.73 3.73
N ILE A 41 -18.88 -24.99 3.53
CA ILE A 41 -17.94 -25.69 4.42
C ILE A 41 -16.53 -25.08 4.36
N GLN A 42 -16.04 -24.65 3.19
CA GLN A 42 -14.75 -23.95 3.10
C GLN A 42 -14.76 -22.65 3.92
N LEU A 43 -15.82 -21.85 3.82
CA LEU A 43 -15.98 -20.64 4.64
C LEU A 43 -16.06 -20.96 6.14
N ASP A 44 -16.76 -22.03 6.50
CA ASP A 44 -16.84 -22.48 7.90
C ASP A 44 -15.47 -22.97 8.43
N ILE A 45 -14.62 -23.57 7.59
CA ILE A 45 -13.24 -23.95 7.96
C ILE A 45 -12.41 -22.69 8.25
N LEU A 46 -12.47 -21.67 7.38
CA LEU A 46 -11.77 -20.40 7.62
C LEU A 46 -12.23 -19.73 8.91
N HIS A 47 -13.55 -19.65 9.14
CA HIS A 47 -14.08 -19.08 10.38
C HIS A 47 -13.65 -19.88 11.60
N TYR A 48 -13.65 -21.22 11.53
CA TYR A 48 -13.17 -22.06 12.62
C TYR A 48 -11.69 -21.82 12.91
N ALA A 49 -10.85 -21.71 11.88
CA ALA A 49 -9.43 -21.41 12.04
C ALA A 49 -9.23 -20.06 12.75
N MET A 50 -9.91 -19.00 12.28
CA MET A 50 -9.83 -17.67 12.89
C MET A 50 -10.38 -17.64 14.33
N GLU A 51 -11.49 -18.31 14.61
CA GLU A 51 -12.10 -18.28 15.94
C GLU A 51 -11.27 -19.04 17.00
N ASN A 52 -10.47 -20.03 16.60
CA ASN A 52 -9.83 -20.97 17.54
C ASN A 52 -8.30 -20.95 17.49
N TYR A 53 -7.68 -20.42 16.43
CA TYR A 53 -6.24 -20.49 16.19
C TYR A 53 -5.64 -19.18 15.68
N GLN A 54 -6.35 -18.05 15.73
CA GLN A 54 -5.86 -16.79 15.15
C GLN A 54 -4.52 -16.36 15.76
N GLU A 55 -4.41 -16.34 17.09
CA GLU A 55 -3.17 -15.92 17.76
C GLU A 55 -2.01 -16.87 17.40
N GLU A 56 -2.24 -18.19 17.44
CA GLU A 56 -1.21 -19.18 17.09
C GLU A 56 -0.77 -19.10 15.62
N MET A 57 -1.70 -18.82 14.69
CA MET A 57 -1.39 -18.62 13.28
C MET A 57 -0.61 -17.32 13.05
N GLU A 58 -1.05 -16.21 13.65
CA GLU A 58 -0.38 -14.90 13.52
C GLU A 58 1.06 -14.97 14.06
N ASP A 59 1.25 -15.52 15.26
CA ASP A 59 2.57 -15.65 15.88
C ASP A 59 3.52 -16.52 15.02
N TYR A 60 3.03 -17.67 14.52
CA TYR A 60 3.84 -18.58 13.70
C TYR A 60 4.20 -17.98 12.34
N LEU A 61 3.24 -17.32 11.69
CA LEU A 61 3.46 -16.70 10.39
C LEU A 61 4.37 -15.48 10.52
N GLU A 62 4.24 -14.68 11.58
CA GLU A 62 5.16 -13.56 11.86
C GLU A 62 6.61 -14.06 11.98
N GLU A 63 6.86 -15.16 12.71
CA GLU A 63 8.19 -15.76 12.83
C GLU A 63 8.70 -16.27 11.47
N CYS A 64 7.85 -16.91 10.66
CA CYS A 64 8.24 -17.35 9.32
C CYS A 64 8.58 -16.17 8.40
N TYR A 65 7.82 -15.08 8.47
CA TYR A 65 7.99 -13.91 7.60
C TYR A 65 9.27 -13.14 7.89
N GLU A 66 9.90 -13.30 9.07
CA GLU A 66 11.22 -12.70 9.34
C GLU A 66 12.31 -13.19 8.37
N GLU A 67 12.12 -14.34 7.71
CA GLU A 67 13.08 -14.89 6.73
C GLU A 67 12.94 -14.30 5.32
N PHE A 68 11.89 -13.49 5.08
CA PHE A 68 11.55 -12.96 3.76
C PHE A 68 11.57 -11.42 3.75
N ASP A 69 12.03 -10.81 2.66
CA ASP A 69 11.98 -9.35 2.46
C ASP A 69 10.67 -8.95 1.75
N ILE A 70 9.55 -9.08 2.47
CA ILE A 70 8.19 -8.89 1.92
C ILE A 70 7.84 -7.39 1.94
N PRO A 71 7.61 -6.73 0.78
CA PRO A 71 7.13 -5.36 0.72
C PRO A 71 5.73 -5.21 1.35
N ASP A 72 5.44 -4.04 1.91
CA ASP A 72 4.16 -3.74 2.56
C ASP A 72 2.96 -4.00 1.62
N GLU A 73 3.11 -3.72 0.32
CA GLU A 73 2.08 -3.91 -0.70
C GLU A 73 1.76 -5.39 -0.97
N ALA A 74 2.71 -6.30 -0.74
CA ALA A 74 2.55 -7.74 -0.93
C ALA A 74 2.13 -8.48 0.36
N MET A 75 2.22 -7.80 1.50
CA MET A 75 1.98 -8.38 2.83
C MET A 75 0.56 -8.93 2.99
N GLU A 76 -0.46 -8.29 2.43
CA GLU A 76 -1.84 -8.81 2.47
C GLU A 76 -1.98 -10.14 1.72
N MET A 77 -1.32 -10.26 0.56
CA MET A 77 -1.33 -11.47 -0.26
C MET A 77 -0.58 -12.60 0.44
N PHE A 78 0.61 -12.31 0.99
CA PHE A 78 1.40 -13.25 1.79
C PHE A 78 0.61 -13.77 2.99
N ASN A 79 -0.02 -12.88 3.76
CA ASN A 79 -0.87 -13.25 4.89
C ASN A 79 -2.02 -14.15 4.49
N PHE A 80 -2.70 -13.84 3.39
CA PHE A 80 -3.83 -14.63 2.92
C PHE A 80 -3.40 -16.06 2.53
N PHE A 81 -2.39 -16.19 1.67
CA PHE A 81 -1.92 -17.52 1.22
C PHE A 81 -1.23 -18.29 2.36
N GLY A 82 -0.43 -17.62 3.18
CA GLY A 82 0.18 -18.18 4.39
C GLY A 82 -0.87 -18.75 5.36
N THR A 83 -1.98 -18.04 5.56
CA THR A 83 -3.11 -18.54 6.37
C THR A 83 -3.72 -19.82 5.78
N THR A 84 -3.98 -19.85 4.47
CA THR A 84 -4.57 -21.05 3.83
C THR A 84 -3.62 -22.24 3.84
N TRP A 85 -2.31 -21.99 3.70
CA TRP A 85 -1.27 -22.99 3.87
C TRP A 85 -1.23 -23.51 5.30
N PHE A 86 -1.22 -22.63 6.31
CA PHE A 86 -1.21 -23.03 7.71
C PHE A 86 -2.36 -24.00 8.01
N ILE A 87 -3.59 -23.65 7.61
CA ILE A 87 -4.79 -24.47 7.83
C ILE A 87 -4.66 -25.88 7.24
N THR A 88 -4.03 -25.99 6.07
CA THR A 88 -3.95 -27.23 5.29
C THR A 88 -2.69 -28.04 5.59
N SER A 89 -1.63 -27.40 6.09
CA SER A 89 -0.27 -27.93 6.04
C SER A 89 0.45 -27.97 7.38
N VAL A 90 0.21 -27.01 8.27
CA VAL A 90 0.88 -26.94 9.58
C VAL A 90 0.12 -27.77 10.61
N GLU A 91 0.83 -28.65 11.31
CA GLU A 91 0.26 -29.50 12.35
C GLU A 91 0.25 -28.76 13.71
N VAL A 92 -0.93 -28.68 14.31
CA VAL A 92 -1.14 -28.19 15.68
C VAL A 92 -1.64 -29.38 16.50
N ASP A 93 -0.88 -29.82 17.49
CA ASP A 93 -1.19 -31.01 18.30
C ASP A 93 -1.34 -32.33 17.47
N GLU A 94 -0.38 -32.60 16.57
CA GLU A 94 -0.28 -33.83 15.73
C GLU A 94 -1.30 -33.95 14.57
N GLU A 95 -2.14 -32.93 14.31
CA GLU A 95 -3.02 -32.86 13.14
C GLU A 95 -3.13 -31.42 12.60
N THR A 96 -3.53 -31.26 11.35
CA THR A 96 -3.79 -29.92 10.78
C THR A 96 -5.15 -29.37 11.22
N ILE A 97 -5.33 -28.04 11.19
CA ILE A 97 -6.64 -27.41 11.49
C ILE A 97 -7.74 -27.96 10.57
N LEU A 98 -7.42 -28.21 9.30
CA LEU A 98 -8.34 -28.82 8.34
C LEU A 98 -8.79 -30.22 8.79
N GLU A 99 -7.85 -31.06 9.22
CA GLU A 99 -8.15 -32.42 9.70
C GLU A 99 -9.01 -32.40 10.97
N GLU A 100 -8.62 -31.58 11.93
CA GLU A 100 -9.32 -31.43 13.20
C GLU A 100 -10.76 -30.95 12.96
N TYR A 101 -10.93 -29.90 12.12
CA TYR A 101 -12.25 -29.40 11.76
C TYR A 101 -13.10 -30.51 11.15
N ILE A 102 -12.54 -31.27 10.19
CA ILE A 102 -13.28 -32.35 9.53
C ILE A 102 -13.68 -33.40 10.57
N ASP A 103 -12.79 -33.86 11.44
CA ASP A 103 -13.12 -34.89 12.43
C ASP A 103 -14.17 -34.46 13.44
N ARG A 104 -14.10 -33.21 13.90
CA ARG A 104 -15.08 -32.65 14.83
C ARG A 104 -16.46 -32.45 14.20
N ASN A 105 -16.50 -32.11 12.91
CA ASN A 105 -17.72 -31.68 12.24
C ASN A 105 -18.33 -32.70 11.28
N ILE A 106 -17.63 -33.79 10.93
CA ILE A 106 -18.08 -34.73 9.89
C ILE A 106 -19.47 -35.32 10.16
N GLU A 107 -19.83 -35.54 11.43
CA GLU A 107 -21.13 -36.08 11.81
C GLU A 107 -22.28 -35.07 11.73
N LYS A 108 -21.99 -33.76 11.67
CA LYS A 108 -22.98 -32.70 11.49
C LYS A 108 -23.58 -32.71 10.08
N PHE A 109 -22.84 -33.19 9.09
CA PHE A 109 -23.29 -33.21 7.70
C PHE A 109 -24.24 -34.38 7.43
N SER A 110 -25.43 -34.09 6.91
CA SER A 110 -26.46 -35.11 6.68
C SER A 110 -26.19 -36.02 5.47
N ARG A 111 -25.41 -35.55 4.48
CA ARG A 111 -25.20 -36.24 3.21
C ARG A 111 -23.94 -37.09 3.22
N GLN A 112 -24.07 -38.39 2.98
CA GLN A 112 -22.93 -39.31 2.91
C GLN A 112 -21.88 -38.89 1.87
N ARG A 113 -22.33 -38.39 0.70
CA ARG A 113 -21.43 -37.92 -0.35
C ARG A 113 -20.55 -36.74 0.09
N ILE A 114 -21.08 -35.83 0.90
CA ILE A 114 -20.28 -34.72 1.48
C ILE A 114 -19.26 -35.29 2.44
N LYS A 115 -19.67 -36.18 3.37
CA LYS A 115 -18.74 -36.84 4.30
C LYS A 115 -17.60 -37.56 3.57
N ASP A 116 -17.91 -38.27 2.49
CA ASP A 116 -16.91 -38.99 1.70
C ASP A 116 -15.94 -38.03 1.00
N ILE A 117 -16.43 -36.89 0.50
CA ILE A 117 -15.59 -35.82 -0.08
C ILE A 117 -14.70 -35.19 1.00
N LEU A 118 -15.25 -34.77 2.14
CA LEU A 118 -14.47 -34.14 3.21
C LEU A 118 -13.35 -35.04 3.73
N ARG A 119 -13.54 -36.36 3.80
CA ARG A 119 -12.45 -37.29 4.15
C ARG A 119 -11.26 -37.23 3.20
N THR A 120 -11.47 -36.85 1.94
CA THR A 120 -10.37 -36.67 0.98
C THR A 120 -9.61 -35.36 1.19
N TRP A 121 -10.27 -34.33 1.74
CA TRP A 121 -9.66 -33.01 1.96
C TRP A 121 -8.60 -33.03 3.05
N LYS A 122 -8.69 -33.96 4.00
CA LYS A 122 -7.67 -34.17 5.03
C LYS A 122 -6.24 -34.32 4.52
N LYS A 123 -6.09 -34.81 3.28
CA LYS A 123 -4.79 -35.01 2.64
C LYS A 123 -4.43 -33.91 1.64
N ALA A 124 -5.28 -32.89 1.51
CA ALA A 124 -5.03 -31.82 0.58
C ALA A 124 -3.93 -30.93 1.14
N LYS A 125 -2.90 -30.73 0.34
CA LYS A 125 -1.83 -29.75 0.55
C LYS A 125 -1.79 -28.83 -0.67
N PRO A 126 -1.19 -27.64 -0.56
CA PRO A 126 -0.93 -26.80 -1.71
C PRO A 126 -0.08 -27.54 -2.75
N SER A 127 -0.23 -27.17 -4.01
CA SER A 127 0.68 -27.61 -5.06
C SER A 127 0.76 -26.58 -6.18
N VAL A 128 1.72 -26.80 -7.08
CA VAL A 128 1.91 -26.03 -8.29
C VAL A 128 1.45 -26.84 -9.50
N SER A 129 0.66 -26.24 -10.37
CA SER A 129 0.16 -26.90 -11.58
C SER A 129 0.25 -26.00 -12.81
N ILE A 130 0.41 -26.60 -13.99
CA ILE A 130 0.34 -25.89 -15.28
C ILE A 130 -1.08 -25.94 -15.80
N ILE A 131 -1.61 -24.81 -16.27
CA ILE A 131 -2.90 -24.69 -16.93
C ILE A 131 -2.78 -25.27 -18.35
N GLN A 132 -3.49 -26.38 -18.61
CA GLN A 132 -3.52 -26.99 -19.94
C GLN A 132 -4.53 -26.32 -20.87
N HIS A 133 -5.70 -25.95 -20.35
CA HIS A 133 -6.71 -25.16 -21.06
C HIS A 133 -7.84 -24.71 -20.13
N GLN A 134 -8.52 -23.62 -20.52
CA GLN A 134 -9.72 -23.12 -19.86
C GLN A 134 -10.99 -23.42 -20.70
N GLU A 135 -12.00 -24.04 -20.09
CA GLU A 135 -13.29 -24.35 -20.72
C GLU A 135 -14.36 -23.32 -20.33
N GLY A 136 -14.36 -22.17 -21.02
CA GLY A 136 -15.17 -21.02 -20.62
C GLY A 136 -14.76 -20.49 -19.24
N ASN A 137 -15.54 -19.60 -18.62
CA ASN A 137 -15.09 -18.92 -17.40
C ASN A 137 -15.28 -19.73 -16.10
N GLN A 138 -15.60 -21.03 -16.18
CA GLN A 138 -16.00 -21.81 -15.01
C GLN A 138 -15.11 -23.00 -14.70
N HIS A 139 -14.30 -23.47 -15.66
CA HIS A 139 -13.45 -24.64 -15.43
C HIS A 139 -12.11 -24.48 -16.10
N ILE A 140 -11.07 -24.89 -15.38
CA ILE A 140 -9.70 -25.01 -15.89
C ILE A 140 -9.26 -26.47 -15.76
N THR A 141 -8.44 -26.92 -16.70
CA THR A 141 -7.73 -28.20 -16.58
C THR A 141 -6.29 -27.90 -16.23
N VAL A 142 -5.84 -28.42 -15.09
CA VAL A 142 -4.49 -28.18 -14.59
C VAL A 142 -3.74 -29.51 -14.49
N GLN A 143 -2.44 -29.46 -14.69
CA GLN A 143 -1.55 -30.60 -14.54
C GLN A 143 -0.50 -30.28 -13.48
N ASP A 144 -0.49 -31.08 -12.41
CA ASP A 144 0.47 -30.95 -11.32
C ASP A 144 1.91 -31.14 -11.83
N ILE A 145 2.81 -30.22 -11.49
CA ILE A 145 4.17 -30.21 -12.05
C ILE A 145 5.03 -31.37 -11.55
N PHE A 146 4.71 -31.93 -10.39
CA PHE A 146 5.47 -33.00 -9.76
C PHE A 146 4.93 -34.39 -10.14
N SER A 147 3.67 -34.64 -9.79
CA SER A 147 2.98 -35.93 -9.98
C SER A 147 2.50 -36.16 -11.40
N GLN A 148 2.43 -35.11 -12.22
CA GLN A 148 1.87 -35.12 -13.57
C GLN A 148 0.36 -35.47 -13.62
N GLU A 149 -0.32 -35.48 -12.48
CA GLU A 149 -1.76 -35.73 -12.40
C GLU A 149 -2.53 -34.58 -13.03
N VAL A 150 -3.54 -34.92 -13.85
CA VAL A 150 -4.39 -33.94 -14.52
C VAL A 150 -5.74 -33.88 -13.82
N GLN A 151 -6.13 -32.67 -13.40
CA GLN A 151 -7.37 -32.44 -12.68
C GLN A 151 -8.20 -31.34 -13.35
N LYS A 152 -9.52 -31.52 -13.34
CA LYS A 152 -10.47 -30.51 -13.79
C LYS A 152 -10.97 -29.74 -12.58
N VAL A 153 -10.61 -28.46 -12.51
CA VAL A 153 -10.90 -27.58 -11.38
C VAL A 153 -11.96 -26.56 -11.80
N LYS A 154 -12.97 -26.38 -10.96
CA LYS A 154 -13.98 -25.34 -11.14
C LYS A 154 -13.50 -24.06 -10.50
N VAL A 155 -13.50 -22.97 -11.26
CA VAL A 155 -13.17 -21.63 -10.78
C VAL A 155 -14.45 -20.98 -10.28
N LEU A 156 -14.44 -20.51 -9.04
CA LEU A 156 -15.61 -19.92 -8.37
C LEU A 156 -15.75 -18.42 -8.64
N GLU A 157 -14.68 -17.76 -9.05
CA GLU A 157 -14.64 -16.35 -9.42
C GLU A 157 -15.22 -16.17 -10.83
N GLU A 158 -16.29 -15.39 -10.94
CA GLU A 158 -16.91 -15.08 -12.23
C GLU A 158 -15.96 -14.19 -13.04
N GLU A 159 -15.60 -14.62 -14.25
CA GLU A 159 -14.79 -13.87 -15.23
C GLU A 159 -13.26 -13.93 -15.09
N HIS A 160 -12.69 -14.72 -14.16
CA HIS A 160 -11.24 -14.95 -14.11
C HIS A 160 -10.75 -15.68 -15.37
N LYS A 161 -9.94 -14.99 -16.19
CA LYS A 161 -9.36 -15.53 -17.43
C LYS A 161 -7.94 -15.98 -17.13
N VAL A 162 -7.63 -17.20 -17.52
CA VAL A 162 -6.28 -17.76 -17.32
C VAL A 162 -5.67 -18.18 -18.66
N GLU A 163 -4.35 -18.11 -18.75
CA GLU A 163 -3.63 -18.45 -19.97
C GLU A 163 -3.25 -19.92 -20.02
N THR A 164 -3.34 -20.50 -21.22
CA THR A 164 -2.82 -21.86 -21.45
C THR A 164 -1.30 -21.83 -21.40
N GLY A 165 -0.71 -22.65 -20.55
CA GLY A 165 0.73 -22.63 -20.26
C GLY A 165 1.08 -21.89 -18.96
N GLY A 166 0.14 -21.12 -18.40
CA GLY A 166 0.31 -20.45 -17.12
C GLY A 166 0.48 -21.42 -15.95
N LEU A 167 1.11 -20.98 -14.87
CA LEU A 167 1.21 -21.72 -13.61
C LEU A 167 0.11 -21.29 -12.64
N VAL A 168 -0.30 -22.21 -11.77
CA VAL A 168 -1.17 -21.92 -10.63
C VAL A 168 -0.57 -22.50 -9.35
N LEU A 169 -0.62 -21.71 -8.28
CA LEU A 169 -0.29 -22.11 -6.91
C LEU A 169 -1.58 -22.10 -6.07
N GLY A 170 -1.89 -23.22 -5.43
CA GLY A 170 -3.04 -23.30 -4.53
C GLY A 170 -3.33 -24.71 -4.04
N THR A 171 -4.27 -24.83 -3.10
CA THR A 171 -4.72 -26.13 -2.57
C THR A 171 -5.93 -26.62 -3.36
N ILE A 172 -5.79 -27.74 -4.07
CA ILE A 172 -6.89 -28.32 -4.85
C ILE A 172 -7.66 -29.34 -4.00
N LEU A 173 -8.96 -29.11 -3.85
CA LEU A 173 -9.89 -29.93 -3.08
C LEU A 173 -10.81 -30.74 -4.02
N PRO A 174 -10.88 -32.08 -3.89
CA PRO A 174 -11.86 -32.88 -4.63
C PRO A 174 -13.30 -32.45 -4.33
N ALA A 175 -14.14 -32.26 -5.35
CA ALA A 175 -15.54 -31.82 -5.22
C ALA A 175 -16.54 -32.74 -5.94
N GLY A 176 -16.19 -34.02 -6.09
CA GLY A 176 -17.00 -35.00 -6.82
C GLY A 176 -16.41 -35.32 -8.19
N PRO A 177 -17.07 -34.99 -9.31
CA PRO A 177 -16.55 -35.23 -10.66
C PRO A 177 -15.48 -34.20 -11.09
N THR A 178 -15.35 -33.11 -10.34
CA THR A 178 -14.37 -32.03 -10.51
C THR A 178 -13.70 -31.75 -9.16
N SER A 179 -12.73 -30.85 -9.17
CA SER A 179 -12.13 -30.26 -7.97
C SER A 179 -12.47 -28.77 -7.89
N VAL A 180 -12.14 -28.14 -6.78
CA VAL A 180 -12.20 -26.69 -6.53
C VAL A 180 -10.91 -26.27 -5.83
N PHE A 181 -10.52 -25.01 -5.90
CA PHE A 181 -9.51 -24.50 -4.99
C PHE A 181 -10.10 -24.33 -3.59
N PHE A 182 -9.28 -24.53 -2.57
CA PHE A 182 -9.59 -24.03 -1.23
C PHE A 182 -9.46 -22.51 -1.28
N THR A 183 -10.58 -21.81 -1.12
CA THR A 183 -10.71 -20.34 -1.24
C THR A 183 -10.44 -19.81 -2.65
N THR A 184 -9.18 -19.70 -3.06
CA THR A 184 -8.72 -19.17 -4.35
C THR A 184 -7.31 -19.73 -4.69
N PHE A 185 -6.69 -19.22 -5.75
CA PHE A 185 -5.36 -19.60 -6.23
C PHE A 185 -4.61 -18.37 -6.75
N LEU A 186 -3.30 -18.47 -6.82
CA LEU A 186 -2.43 -17.50 -7.48
C LEU A 186 -2.06 -18.04 -8.87
N ASP A 187 -2.15 -17.24 -9.93
CA ASP A 187 -1.77 -17.65 -11.28
C ASP A 187 -0.75 -16.73 -11.93
N MET A 188 0.10 -17.32 -12.77
CA MET A 188 1.16 -16.65 -13.52
C MET A 188 0.93 -16.81 -15.03
N PRO A 189 1.16 -15.75 -15.83
CA PRO A 189 1.12 -15.80 -17.29
C PRO A 189 2.04 -16.87 -17.89
N ALA A 190 1.74 -17.29 -19.12
CA ALA A 190 2.43 -18.41 -19.75
C ALA A 190 3.91 -18.13 -20.09
N ASP A 191 4.26 -16.87 -20.33
CA ASP A 191 5.61 -16.40 -20.68
C ASP A 191 6.57 -16.38 -19.48
N GLU A 192 6.06 -16.22 -18.26
CA GLU A 192 6.85 -16.28 -17.01
C GLU A 192 6.89 -17.68 -16.38
N SER A 193 6.05 -18.59 -16.88
CA SER A 193 5.79 -19.89 -16.26
C SER A 193 6.91 -20.92 -16.42
N GLU A 194 7.70 -20.90 -17.50
CA GLU A 194 8.77 -21.89 -17.71
C GLU A 194 9.92 -21.71 -16.69
N GLU A 195 10.38 -20.47 -16.49
CA GLU A 195 11.48 -20.17 -15.56
C GLU A 195 11.07 -20.42 -14.11
N LEU A 196 9.88 -19.98 -13.72
CA LEU A 196 9.35 -20.20 -12.38
C LEU A 196 9.15 -21.69 -12.08
N LYS A 197 8.64 -22.47 -13.04
CA LYS A 197 8.51 -23.92 -12.89
C LYS A 197 9.87 -24.57 -12.63
N ASP A 198 10.88 -24.21 -13.40
CA ASP A 198 12.23 -24.76 -13.25
C ASP A 198 12.84 -24.35 -11.89
N ALA A 199 12.55 -23.13 -11.41
CA ALA A 199 12.96 -22.68 -10.08
C ALA A 199 12.30 -23.50 -8.96
N VAL A 200 10.99 -23.74 -9.03
CA VAL A 200 10.26 -24.56 -8.06
C VAL A 200 10.74 -26.01 -8.07
N LEU A 201 10.99 -26.59 -9.26
CA LEU A 201 11.54 -27.94 -9.37
C LEU A 201 12.97 -28.02 -8.81
N SER A 202 13.77 -26.97 -8.99
CA SER A 202 15.12 -26.88 -8.41
C SER A 202 15.05 -26.80 -6.88
N LEU A 203 14.15 -25.99 -6.33
CA LEU A 203 13.93 -25.90 -4.88
C LEU A 203 13.51 -27.25 -4.30
N TYR A 204 12.64 -27.98 -5.00
CA TYR A 204 12.26 -29.35 -4.63
C TYR A 204 13.47 -30.29 -4.62
N ASP A 205 14.27 -30.31 -5.69
CA ASP A 205 15.47 -31.15 -5.78
C ASP A 205 16.51 -30.81 -4.68
N GLU A 206 16.63 -29.53 -4.32
CA GLU A 206 17.57 -29.02 -3.30
C GLU A 206 17.10 -29.29 -1.87
N SER A 207 15.77 -29.31 -1.61
CA SER A 207 15.20 -29.59 -0.30
C SER A 207 15.58 -30.97 0.25
N GLY A 208 15.83 -31.93 -0.65
CA GLY A 208 16.11 -33.32 -0.31
C GLY A 208 14.86 -34.13 0.12
N GLU A 209 13.66 -33.55 0.02
CA GLU A 209 12.40 -34.23 0.29
C GLU A 209 12.09 -35.27 -0.81
N GLU A 210 11.68 -36.49 -0.41
CA GLU A 210 11.31 -37.54 -1.38
C GLU A 210 9.87 -37.38 -1.90
N SER A 211 9.05 -36.63 -1.19
CA SER A 211 7.62 -36.49 -1.40
C SER A 211 7.30 -35.06 -1.80
N PRO A 212 6.77 -34.81 -3.01
CA PRO A 212 6.36 -33.47 -3.42
C PRO A 212 5.32 -32.84 -2.51
N VAL A 213 4.47 -33.68 -1.89
CA VAL A 213 3.44 -33.24 -0.95
C VAL A 213 4.06 -32.74 0.35
N ASP A 214 5.09 -33.42 0.85
CA ASP A 214 5.77 -33.03 2.09
C ASP A 214 6.65 -31.80 1.84
N PHE A 215 7.30 -31.73 0.66
CA PHE A 215 7.98 -30.52 0.18
C PHE A 215 7.03 -29.32 0.14
N MET A 216 5.89 -29.42 -0.55
CA MET A 216 4.95 -28.30 -0.63
C MET A 216 4.35 -27.94 0.72
N ALA A 217 4.27 -28.88 1.67
CA ALA A 217 3.84 -28.57 3.03
C ALA A 217 4.91 -27.81 3.82
N ALA A 218 6.19 -28.10 3.61
CA ALA A 218 7.31 -27.48 4.33
C ALA A 218 7.79 -26.16 3.70
N SER A 219 7.93 -26.11 2.37
CA SER A 219 8.53 -25.01 1.62
C SER A 219 7.50 -24.13 0.89
N PHE A 220 6.23 -24.13 1.33
CA PHE A 220 5.18 -23.34 0.66
C PHE A 220 5.52 -21.85 0.60
N LEU A 221 6.02 -21.27 1.69
CA LEU A 221 6.31 -19.84 1.74
C LEU A 221 7.47 -19.46 0.81
N GLU A 222 8.48 -20.32 0.65
CA GLU A 222 9.55 -20.15 -0.33
C GLU A 222 9.01 -20.24 -1.77
N VAL A 223 8.09 -21.17 -2.04
CA VAL A 223 7.44 -21.26 -3.35
C VAL A 223 6.53 -20.05 -3.59
N LEU A 224 5.83 -19.54 -2.57
CA LEU A 224 5.01 -18.34 -2.64
C LEU A 224 5.86 -17.10 -2.92
N ASP A 225 7.01 -16.98 -2.26
CA ASP A 225 8.02 -15.94 -2.51
C ASP A 225 8.47 -15.95 -3.97
N LEU A 226 8.80 -17.14 -4.52
CA LEU A 226 9.14 -17.29 -5.94
C LEU A 226 8.00 -16.88 -6.87
N PHE A 227 6.74 -17.16 -6.52
CA PHE A 227 5.59 -16.77 -7.32
C PHE A 227 5.35 -15.26 -7.31
N ILE A 228 5.60 -14.58 -6.21
CA ILE A 228 5.30 -13.14 -6.05
C ILE A 228 6.48 -12.27 -6.49
N PHE A 229 7.71 -12.69 -6.21
CA PHE A 229 8.91 -11.89 -6.42
C PHE A 229 9.87 -12.48 -7.47
N GLY A 230 9.60 -13.69 -7.96
CA GLY A 230 10.51 -14.41 -8.85
C GLY A 230 11.70 -14.99 -8.08
N LYS A 231 12.72 -15.46 -8.81
CA LYS A 231 13.96 -15.94 -8.19
C LYS A 231 14.75 -14.75 -7.61
N ALA A 232 14.53 -14.45 -6.34
CA ALA A 232 15.44 -13.62 -5.57
C ALA A 232 16.80 -14.33 -5.44
N ASP A 233 17.87 -13.55 -5.60
CA ASP A 233 19.29 -13.94 -5.50
C ASP A 233 19.87 -14.84 -6.60
N VAL A 234 20.25 -14.20 -7.71
CA VAL A 234 21.54 -14.55 -8.31
C VAL A 234 22.62 -13.75 -7.60
N SER A 235 23.23 -14.33 -6.57
CA SER A 235 24.38 -13.70 -5.91
C SER A 235 25.47 -13.39 -6.95
N ILE A 236 26.19 -12.29 -6.74
CA ILE A 236 27.36 -11.94 -7.57
C ILE A 236 28.37 -13.11 -7.62
N ASP A 237 28.39 -13.96 -6.59
CA ASP A 237 29.23 -15.15 -6.52
C ASP A 237 28.79 -16.29 -7.45
N ASP A 238 27.50 -16.37 -7.77
CA ASP A 238 26.90 -17.44 -8.59
C ASP A 238 26.94 -17.13 -10.09
N LEU A 239 27.21 -15.88 -10.45
CA LEU A 239 27.36 -15.44 -11.84
C LEU A 239 28.70 -15.86 -12.45
N GLU A 240 28.68 -16.26 -13.73
CA GLU A 240 29.90 -16.48 -14.51
C GLU A 240 30.57 -15.13 -14.84
N TRP A 241 31.84 -14.97 -14.49
CA TRP A 241 32.62 -13.75 -14.76
C TRP A 241 33.85 -14.05 -15.64
N LYS A 242 33.96 -13.36 -16.79
CA LYS A 242 35.13 -13.50 -17.69
C LYS A 242 36.44 -12.99 -17.09
N SER A 243 36.38 -12.15 -16.06
CA SER A 243 37.55 -11.69 -15.33
C SER A 243 37.20 -11.25 -13.90
N ALA A 244 38.17 -11.32 -12.99
CA ALA A 244 38.02 -10.82 -11.63
C ALA A 244 37.67 -9.31 -11.59
N LYS A 245 38.11 -8.53 -12.58
CA LYS A 245 37.78 -7.10 -12.69
C LYS A 245 36.32 -6.85 -13.06
N HIS A 246 35.64 -7.79 -13.73
CA HIS A 246 34.20 -7.69 -14.00
C HIS A 246 33.42 -7.87 -12.70
N LYS A 247 33.75 -8.91 -11.94
CA LYS A 247 33.16 -9.16 -10.62
C LYS A 247 33.39 -7.99 -9.66
N GLU A 248 34.58 -7.41 -9.64
CA GLU A 248 34.91 -6.23 -8.82
C GLU A 248 33.96 -5.04 -9.10
N VAL A 249 33.64 -4.74 -10.36
CA VAL A 249 32.67 -3.67 -10.68
C VAL A 249 31.27 -4.00 -10.17
N ALA A 250 30.85 -5.26 -10.26
CA ALA A 250 29.53 -5.70 -9.77
C ALA A 250 29.42 -5.51 -8.24
N VAL A 251 30.44 -5.95 -7.50
CA VAL A 251 30.50 -5.81 -6.04
C VAL A 251 30.49 -4.33 -5.64
N ASN A 252 31.33 -3.51 -6.28
CA ASN A 252 31.41 -2.09 -5.96
C ASN A 252 30.11 -1.35 -6.31
N TYR A 253 29.44 -1.73 -7.40
CA TYR A 253 28.13 -1.21 -7.76
C TYR A 253 27.08 -1.58 -6.72
N GLN A 254 27.01 -2.85 -6.29
CA GLN A 254 26.09 -3.30 -5.25
C GLN A 254 26.35 -2.57 -3.93
N GLU A 255 27.60 -2.49 -3.49
CA GLU A 255 27.97 -1.78 -2.26
C GLU A 255 27.60 -0.29 -2.34
N TYR A 256 27.84 0.35 -3.48
CA TYR A 256 27.37 1.71 -3.72
C TYR A 256 25.85 1.78 -3.55
N MET A 257 25.08 1.00 -4.31
CA MET A 257 23.62 1.09 -4.31
C MET A 257 23.00 0.77 -2.92
N LYS A 258 23.54 -0.21 -2.18
CA LYS A 258 23.12 -0.52 -0.80
C LYS A 258 23.40 0.65 0.15
N ASN A 259 24.56 1.29 0.05
CA ASN A 259 24.90 2.45 0.87
C ASN A 259 23.97 3.66 0.65
N TYR A 260 23.29 3.74 -0.50
CA TYR A 260 22.30 4.79 -0.81
C TYR A 260 20.84 4.36 -0.56
N GLY A 261 20.63 3.15 -0.01
CA GLY A 261 19.31 2.63 0.37
C GLY A 261 18.40 2.33 -0.81
N HIS A 262 18.97 1.84 -1.92
CA HIS A 262 18.20 1.35 -3.06
C HIS A 262 17.69 -0.07 -2.77
N GLU A 263 16.49 -0.38 -3.28
CA GLU A 263 15.87 -1.72 -3.18
C GLU A 263 16.71 -2.79 -3.87
N GLU A 264 16.64 -4.02 -3.36
CA GLU A 264 17.46 -5.13 -3.84
C GLU A 264 17.16 -5.49 -5.32
N THR A 265 15.92 -5.28 -5.77
CA THR A 265 15.48 -5.45 -7.17
C THR A 265 16.27 -4.55 -8.14
N VAL A 266 16.44 -3.27 -7.80
CA VAL A 266 17.20 -2.28 -8.60
C VAL A 266 18.69 -2.65 -8.63
N ILE A 267 19.21 -3.14 -7.50
CA ILE A 267 20.59 -3.59 -7.35
C ILE A 267 20.84 -4.81 -8.25
N HIS A 268 19.95 -5.80 -8.21
CA HIS A 268 20.05 -7.01 -9.02
C HIS A 268 19.97 -6.70 -10.51
N LEU A 269 19.08 -5.79 -10.92
CA LEU A 269 19.01 -5.35 -12.31
C LEU A 269 20.36 -4.79 -12.81
N GLY A 270 21.02 -3.94 -12.02
CA GLY A 270 22.33 -3.40 -12.39
C GLY A 270 23.41 -4.47 -12.49
N VAL A 271 23.42 -5.43 -11.56
CA VAL A 271 24.35 -6.57 -11.58
C VAL A 271 24.12 -7.45 -12.81
N TYR A 272 22.86 -7.74 -13.15
CA TYR A 272 22.46 -8.51 -14.33
C TYR A 272 22.92 -7.83 -15.63
N LEU A 273 22.55 -6.56 -15.83
CA LEU A 273 22.93 -5.78 -17.02
C LEU A 273 24.45 -5.73 -17.19
N TRP A 274 25.18 -5.58 -16.08
CA TRP A 274 26.63 -5.58 -16.09
C TRP A 274 27.22 -6.95 -16.46
N ASN A 275 26.69 -8.04 -15.92
CA ASN A 275 27.12 -9.39 -16.26
C ASN A 275 26.91 -9.65 -17.76
N THR A 276 25.72 -9.36 -18.28
CA THR A 276 25.36 -9.50 -19.70
C THR A 276 26.31 -8.72 -20.61
N TYR A 277 26.61 -7.47 -20.27
CA TYR A 277 27.60 -6.67 -20.99
C TYR A 277 28.99 -7.31 -20.97
N CYS A 278 29.43 -7.81 -19.81
CA CYS A 278 30.72 -8.48 -19.68
C CYS A 278 30.79 -9.76 -20.51
N MET A 279 29.71 -10.55 -20.55
CA MET A 279 29.63 -11.76 -21.35
C MET A 279 29.67 -11.46 -22.85
N ARG A 280 29.03 -10.36 -23.31
CA ARG A 280 29.05 -9.98 -24.72
C ARG A 280 30.36 -9.32 -25.17
N ARG A 281 30.91 -8.41 -24.36
CA ARG A 281 32.05 -7.56 -24.77
C ARG A 281 33.41 -7.95 -24.21
N ASN A 282 33.44 -8.68 -23.10
CA ASN A 282 34.66 -9.02 -22.37
C ASN A 282 35.63 -7.81 -22.22
N PRO A 283 35.18 -6.69 -21.61
CA PRO A 283 35.93 -5.44 -21.61
C PRO A 283 37.20 -5.52 -20.76
N THR A 284 38.28 -4.86 -21.18
CA THR A 284 39.47 -4.68 -20.34
C THR A 284 39.30 -3.46 -19.43
N ILE A 285 39.16 -3.69 -18.12
CA ILE A 285 38.87 -2.65 -17.14
C ILE A 285 40.16 -2.11 -16.52
N LYS A 286 40.44 -0.82 -16.74
CA LYS A 286 41.58 -0.10 -16.12
C LYS A 286 41.19 0.71 -14.89
N LYS A 287 39.95 1.22 -14.85
CA LYS A 287 39.37 2.02 -13.78
C LYS A 287 37.93 1.55 -13.58
N SER A 288 37.66 0.87 -12.47
CA SER A 288 36.36 0.26 -12.18
C SER A 288 35.29 1.34 -11.94
N ASN A 289 35.64 2.40 -11.22
CA ASN A 289 34.77 3.53 -10.87
C ASN A 289 34.08 4.21 -12.07
N VAL A 290 34.69 4.20 -13.26
CA VAL A 290 34.06 4.74 -14.48
C VAL A 290 32.90 3.86 -14.95
N TYR A 291 33.03 2.55 -14.82
CA TYR A 291 31.99 1.59 -15.18
C TYR A 291 30.89 1.54 -14.12
N GLU A 292 31.26 1.60 -12.83
CA GLU A 292 30.32 1.71 -11.72
C GLU A 292 29.40 2.93 -11.91
N ALA A 293 29.96 4.12 -12.10
CA ALA A 293 29.18 5.35 -12.31
C ALA A 293 28.33 5.32 -13.59
N ALA A 294 28.85 4.72 -14.67
CA ALA A 294 28.08 4.58 -15.91
C ALA A 294 26.92 3.58 -15.78
N LEU A 295 27.10 2.53 -14.97
CA LEU A 295 26.08 1.55 -14.66
C LEU A 295 24.99 2.14 -13.76
N VAL A 296 25.36 2.88 -12.71
CA VAL A 296 24.40 3.65 -11.88
C VAL A 296 23.57 4.58 -12.75
N TYR A 297 24.21 5.34 -13.65
CA TYR A 297 23.52 6.23 -14.58
C TYR A 297 22.60 5.49 -15.56
N LEU A 298 23.00 4.30 -16.02
CA LEU A 298 22.16 3.47 -16.90
C LEU A 298 20.92 2.98 -16.17
N VAL A 299 21.07 2.41 -14.96
CA VAL A 299 19.93 1.86 -14.21
C VAL A 299 18.97 2.99 -13.80
N ASP A 300 19.45 4.16 -13.37
CA ASP A 300 18.59 5.32 -13.07
C ASP A 300 17.84 5.85 -14.30
N LYS A 301 18.36 5.61 -15.52
CA LYS A 301 17.66 5.93 -16.76
C LYS A 301 16.54 4.97 -17.10
N LEU A 302 16.68 3.69 -16.72
CA LEU A 302 15.70 2.64 -16.97
C LEU A 302 14.61 2.64 -15.89
N LEU A 303 15.02 2.72 -14.62
CA LEU A 303 14.15 2.77 -13.45
C LEU A 303 14.55 3.97 -12.60
N PRO A 304 13.90 5.14 -12.75
CA PRO A 304 14.27 6.36 -12.03
C PRO A 304 14.01 6.27 -10.52
N PHE A 305 15.00 5.82 -9.75
CA PHE A 305 14.93 5.64 -8.28
C PHE A 305 15.34 6.89 -7.48
N GLY A 306 15.40 8.05 -8.14
CA GLY A 306 15.99 9.25 -7.55
C GLY A 306 15.73 10.54 -8.34
N GLY A 307 14.92 10.47 -9.41
CA GLY A 307 14.77 11.51 -10.41
C GLY A 307 16.08 11.78 -11.16
N MET A 308 16.18 11.25 -12.38
CA MET A 308 17.28 11.38 -13.35
C MET A 308 18.57 12.03 -12.81
N ILE A 309 19.39 11.25 -12.09
CA ILE A 309 20.72 11.69 -11.65
C ILE A 309 21.53 12.12 -12.86
N THR A 310 22.25 13.24 -12.78
CA THR A 310 23.01 13.73 -13.92
C THR A 310 24.41 13.10 -13.97
N GLN A 311 24.96 12.95 -15.19
CA GLN A 311 26.36 12.53 -15.37
C GLN A 311 27.36 13.49 -14.70
N LYS A 312 26.95 14.72 -14.40
CA LYS A 312 27.78 15.71 -13.70
C LYS A 312 27.85 15.40 -12.21
N GLU A 313 26.73 15.07 -11.59
CA GLU A 313 26.67 14.71 -10.17
C GLU A 313 27.48 13.43 -9.90
N LEU A 314 27.27 12.39 -10.71
CA LEU A 314 28.06 11.14 -10.59
C LEU A 314 29.55 11.36 -10.86
N ALA A 315 29.92 12.28 -11.75
CA ALA A 315 31.31 12.61 -12.00
C ALA A 315 31.99 13.24 -10.79
N GLU A 316 31.29 14.13 -10.08
CA GLU A 316 31.77 14.75 -8.84
C GLU A 316 31.87 13.72 -7.71
N GLU A 317 30.93 12.78 -7.63
CA GLU A 317 30.86 11.75 -6.60
C GLU A 317 31.93 10.66 -6.74
N PHE A 318 32.17 10.18 -7.96
CA PHE A 318 33.15 9.12 -8.24
C PHE A 318 34.57 9.66 -8.52
N ASP A 319 34.79 10.98 -8.41
CA ASP A 319 36.05 11.68 -8.76
C ASP A 319 36.55 11.33 -10.18
N ILE A 320 35.65 11.43 -11.17
CA ILE A 320 35.92 11.14 -12.58
C ILE A 320 35.37 12.25 -13.49
N SER A 321 35.63 12.17 -14.80
CA SER A 321 35.05 13.12 -15.75
C SER A 321 33.69 12.66 -16.26
N SER A 322 32.73 13.58 -16.37
CA SER A 322 31.41 13.33 -16.97
C SER A 322 31.50 12.77 -18.38
N ASN A 323 32.52 13.18 -19.15
CA ASN A 323 32.81 12.59 -20.47
C ASN A 323 33.14 11.09 -20.42
N SER A 324 33.80 10.63 -19.35
CA SER A 324 34.11 9.20 -19.18
C SER A 324 32.85 8.38 -18.92
N ILE A 325 31.95 8.91 -18.08
CA ILE A 325 30.62 8.32 -17.81
C ILE A 325 29.82 8.29 -19.12
N SER A 326 29.70 9.41 -19.82
CA SER A 326 28.96 9.50 -21.09
C SER A 326 29.42 8.48 -22.14
N THR A 327 30.74 8.29 -22.24
CA THR A 327 31.33 7.34 -23.19
C THR A 327 30.98 5.89 -22.83
N LYS A 328 31.06 5.53 -21.53
CA LYS A 328 30.77 4.17 -21.07
C LYS A 328 29.28 3.86 -21.00
N PHE A 329 28.46 4.82 -20.62
CA PHE A 329 27.01 4.72 -20.69
C PHE A 329 26.56 4.40 -22.12
N LYS A 330 27.00 5.17 -23.13
CA LYS A 330 26.68 4.88 -24.53
C LYS A 330 27.18 3.52 -24.98
N GLU A 331 28.30 3.06 -24.47
CA GLU A 331 28.83 1.74 -24.80
C GLU A 331 27.97 0.61 -24.21
N LEU A 332 27.52 0.76 -22.96
CA LEU A 332 26.59 -0.15 -22.29
C LEU A 332 25.24 -0.17 -23.02
N GLU A 333 24.63 1.00 -23.22
CA GLU A 333 23.34 1.20 -23.91
C GLU A 333 23.33 0.53 -25.30
N ASN A 334 24.38 0.72 -26.10
CA ASN A 334 24.46 0.11 -27.44
C ASN A 334 24.63 -1.42 -27.43
N VAL A 335 25.17 -2.00 -26.35
CA VAL A 335 25.43 -3.45 -26.26
C VAL A 335 24.26 -4.17 -25.60
N LEU A 336 23.55 -3.47 -24.73
CA LEU A 336 22.41 -3.95 -23.96
C LEU A 336 21.08 -3.48 -24.56
N SER A 337 21.07 -3.04 -25.82
CA SER A 337 19.88 -2.45 -26.43
C SER A 337 18.70 -3.41 -26.47
N GLU A 338 18.95 -4.71 -26.66
CA GLU A 338 17.92 -5.76 -26.64
C GLU A 338 17.32 -5.91 -25.23
N GLU A 339 18.15 -5.97 -24.19
CA GLU A 339 17.70 -6.06 -22.79
C GLU A 339 16.95 -4.80 -22.35
N ILE A 340 17.42 -3.63 -22.80
CA ILE A 340 16.79 -2.34 -22.50
C ILE A 340 15.42 -2.23 -23.18
N GLU A 341 15.30 -2.71 -24.43
CA GLU A 341 14.03 -2.73 -25.17
C GLU A 341 13.04 -3.71 -24.51
N ASP A 342 13.47 -4.92 -24.17
CA ASP A 342 12.63 -5.92 -23.46
C ASP A 342 12.15 -5.41 -22.09
N LEU A 343 13.02 -4.74 -21.33
CA LEU A 343 12.65 -4.13 -20.05
C LEU A 343 11.67 -2.97 -20.23
N HIS A 344 11.82 -2.14 -21.26
CA HIS A 344 10.85 -1.08 -21.54
C HIS A 344 9.49 -1.64 -21.96
N ASP A 345 9.46 -2.67 -22.81
CA ASP A 345 8.22 -3.31 -23.25
C ASP A 345 7.46 -3.90 -22.05
N LYS A 346 8.16 -4.57 -21.13
CA LYS A 346 7.58 -5.11 -19.89
C LYS A 346 7.11 -4.04 -18.91
N LEU A 347 7.80 -2.90 -18.84
CA LEU A 347 7.41 -1.78 -17.98
C LEU A 347 6.24 -0.97 -18.57
N GLU A 348 6.06 -0.94 -19.90
CA GLU A 348 4.91 -0.32 -20.56
C GLU A 348 3.63 -1.17 -20.46
N THR A 349 3.73 -2.51 -20.40
CA THR A 349 2.57 -3.41 -20.27
C THR A 349 1.92 -3.41 -18.88
N ILE A 350 2.66 -3.02 -17.84
CA ILE A 350 2.15 -2.93 -16.46
C ILE A 350 1.18 -1.72 -16.29
N ASP A 351 1.30 -0.68 -17.11
CA ASP A 351 0.45 0.53 -17.03
C ASP A 351 -0.93 0.35 -17.70
N ASP A 352 -1.15 -0.74 -18.46
CA ASP A 352 -2.38 -0.96 -19.27
C ASP A 352 -3.35 -2.03 -18.69
N GLU A 353 -2.97 -2.85 -17.70
CA GLU A 353 -3.84 -3.92 -17.17
C GLU A 353 -4.73 -3.54 -15.97
N ASP A 354 -4.55 -2.36 -15.36
CA ASP A 354 -5.47 -1.85 -14.31
C ASP A 354 -6.71 -1.12 -14.88
N ALA A 355 -6.91 -1.14 -16.19
CA ALA A 355 -7.95 -0.39 -16.88
C ALA A 355 -9.23 -1.21 -17.19
N PHE A 356 -9.80 -1.92 -16.21
CA PHE A 356 -11.16 -2.48 -16.35
C PHE A 356 -11.96 -2.49 -15.04
N PHE A 357 -12.56 -1.34 -14.68
CA PHE A 357 -13.91 -1.34 -14.10
C PHE A 357 -14.73 -0.13 -14.63
N ASP A 358 -15.93 -0.47 -15.10
CA ASP A 358 -16.78 0.28 -16.03
C ASP A 358 -17.45 1.52 -15.41
N GLY A 359 -17.51 2.62 -16.16
CA GLY A 359 -18.19 3.86 -15.79
C GLY A 359 -18.01 4.98 -16.80
N GLU A 360 -18.93 5.09 -17.75
CA GLU A 360 -18.99 6.09 -18.83
C GLU A 360 -18.54 7.52 -18.44
N HIS A 361 -17.60 8.02 -19.26
CA HIS A 361 -17.13 9.41 -19.41
C HIS A 361 -18.02 10.54 -18.88
N ILE A 362 -17.52 11.32 -17.91
CA ILE A 362 -17.68 12.79 -17.84
C ILE A 362 -16.42 13.43 -17.19
N PHE A 363 -15.53 13.97 -18.03
CA PHE A 363 -14.38 14.87 -17.75
C PHE A 363 -13.21 14.34 -16.88
N GLY A 364 -11.99 14.56 -17.39
CA GLY A 364 -10.75 13.95 -16.91
C GLY A 364 -10.34 14.32 -15.50
N GLU A 365 -9.68 13.38 -14.84
CA GLU A 365 -9.04 13.57 -13.54
C GLU A 365 -7.58 13.14 -13.62
N GLU A 366 -6.72 14.12 -13.36
CA GLU A 366 -5.31 13.97 -13.02
C GLU A 366 -5.17 13.07 -11.77
N LYS A 367 -3.97 12.51 -11.54
CA LYS A 367 -3.60 11.89 -10.25
C LYS A 367 -3.63 12.96 -9.13
N VAL A 368 -4.80 13.22 -8.53
CA VAL A 368 -5.04 14.35 -7.61
C VAL A 368 -4.53 14.11 -6.17
N GLY A 369 -4.12 12.90 -5.79
CA GLY A 369 -3.58 12.62 -4.44
C GLY A 369 -2.30 13.40 -4.09
N ASN A 370 -1.45 13.72 -5.09
CA ASN A 370 -0.22 14.51 -4.90
C ASN A 370 -0.30 15.94 -5.46
N ALA A 371 -1.32 16.28 -6.24
CA ALA A 371 -1.39 17.57 -6.91
C ALA A 371 -1.54 18.75 -5.94
N PHE A 372 -2.23 18.55 -4.80
CA PHE A 372 -2.57 19.63 -3.88
C PHE A 372 -1.45 19.99 -2.90
N THR A 373 -0.75 19.00 -2.35
CA THR A 373 0.49 19.19 -1.58
C THR A 373 1.58 19.81 -2.44
N ASN A 374 1.76 19.30 -3.67
CA ASN A 374 2.67 19.89 -4.66
C ASN A 374 2.30 21.33 -4.97
N SER A 375 1.00 21.66 -5.16
CA SER A 375 0.55 23.03 -5.39
C SER A 375 0.83 23.97 -4.20
N ARG A 376 0.59 23.52 -2.96
CA ARG A 376 0.85 24.32 -1.75
C ARG A 376 2.33 24.59 -1.51
N ILE A 377 3.18 23.58 -1.67
CA ILE A 377 4.63 23.74 -1.50
C ILE A 377 5.22 24.56 -2.64
N THR A 378 4.73 24.40 -3.87
CA THR A 378 5.08 25.29 -5.01
C THR A 378 4.74 26.75 -4.68
N MET A 379 3.56 27.02 -4.10
CA MET A 379 3.19 28.37 -3.66
C MET A 379 4.10 28.87 -2.53
N GLU A 380 4.49 28.02 -1.58
CA GLU A 380 5.46 28.37 -0.53
C GLU A 380 6.83 28.73 -1.10
N ARG A 381 7.32 27.98 -2.08
CA ARG A 381 8.57 28.26 -2.81
C ARG A 381 8.54 29.62 -3.47
N GLU A 382 7.44 29.95 -4.16
CA GLU A 382 7.26 31.26 -4.80
C GLU A 382 7.14 32.40 -3.80
N LEU A 383 6.40 32.22 -2.71
CA LEU A 383 6.28 33.22 -1.64
C LEU A 383 7.62 33.47 -0.96
N LEU A 384 8.42 32.43 -0.70
CA LEU A 384 9.75 32.57 -0.10
C LEU A 384 10.71 33.31 -1.05
N ASN A 385 10.66 33.01 -2.34
CA ASN A 385 11.41 33.76 -3.35
C ASN A 385 10.95 35.22 -3.43
N MET A 386 9.67 35.49 -3.15
CA MET A 386 9.14 36.85 -3.01
C MET A 386 9.73 37.57 -1.81
N GLU A 387 9.70 36.95 -0.63
CA GLU A 387 10.29 37.48 0.59
C GLU A 387 11.78 37.80 0.43
N ARG A 388 12.56 36.91 -0.21
CA ARG A 388 14.00 37.12 -0.47
C ARG A 388 14.26 38.36 -1.31
N GLU A 389 13.60 38.50 -2.46
CA GLU A 389 13.84 39.66 -3.34
C GLU A 389 13.36 40.99 -2.76
N ILE A 390 12.33 40.97 -1.91
CA ILE A 390 11.89 42.16 -1.17
C ILE A 390 12.93 42.51 -0.11
N GLY A 391 13.42 41.51 0.65
CA GLY A 391 14.42 41.71 1.70
C GLY A 391 15.77 42.22 1.18
N ASP A 392 16.13 41.89 -0.06
CA ASP A 392 17.36 42.34 -0.71
C ASP A 392 17.27 43.76 -1.28
N ARG A 393 16.13 44.45 -1.14
CA ARG A 393 15.88 45.77 -1.73
C ARG A 393 15.33 46.76 -0.71
N ASP A 394 15.86 47.97 -0.76
CA ASP A 394 15.25 49.12 -0.09
C ASP A 394 14.19 49.73 -1.02
N PHE A 395 12.97 49.90 -0.51
CA PHE A 395 11.89 50.61 -1.21
C PHE A 395 11.68 51.98 -0.58
N GLU A 396 11.62 53.04 -1.38
CA GLU A 396 11.43 54.41 -0.91
C GLU A 396 9.98 54.68 -0.49
N SER A 397 9.02 53.87 -0.95
CA SER A 397 7.60 53.97 -0.58
C SER A 397 6.82 52.66 -0.75
N ILE A 398 5.65 52.57 -0.12
CA ILE A 398 4.70 51.46 -0.29
C ILE A 398 4.22 51.37 -1.75
N ASP A 399 4.06 52.50 -2.44
CA ASP A 399 3.66 52.52 -3.85
C ASP A 399 4.73 51.89 -4.75
N GLU A 400 6.01 52.12 -4.45
CA GLU A 400 7.13 51.47 -5.16
C GLU A 400 7.17 49.95 -4.92
N LEU A 401 6.93 49.52 -3.68
CA LEU A 401 6.81 48.10 -3.33
C LEU A 401 5.63 47.45 -4.08
N ASN A 402 4.47 48.10 -4.11
CA ASN A 402 3.29 47.61 -4.81
C ASN A 402 3.51 47.52 -6.33
N ASP A 403 4.16 48.54 -6.92
CA ASP A 403 4.54 48.53 -8.34
C ASP A 403 5.54 47.42 -8.67
N PHE A 404 6.50 47.16 -7.78
CA PHE A 404 7.43 46.04 -7.90
C PHE A 404 6.70 44.69 -7.85
N MET A 405 5.83 44.50 -6.86
CA MET A 405 5.00 43.29 -6.71
C MET A 405 4.13 43.04 -7.95
N ASN A 406 3.45 44.08 -8.44
CA ASN A 406 2.61 44.00 -9.64
C ASN A 406 3.42 43.66 -10.89
N LYS A 407 4.64 44.19 -11.04
CA LYS A 407 5.53 43.84 -12.16
C LYS A 407 6.05 42.41 -12.07
N ARG A 408 6.34 41.92 -10.86
CA ARG A 408 6.80 40.55 -10.62
C ARG A 408 5.72 39.52 -10.92
N ILE A 409 4.49 39.75 -10.44
CA ILE A 409 3.34 38.87 -10.72
C ILE A 409 3.12 38.70 -12.24
N ASN A 410 3.42 39.74 -13.03
CA ASN A 410 3.26 39.74 -14.48
C ASN A 410 4.47 39.23 -15.28
N ASN A 411 5.64 39.03 -14.66
CA ASN A 411 6.86 38.57 -15.33
C ASN A 411 7.49 37.40 -14.56
N GLN A 412 7.31 36.19 -15.09
CA GLN A 412 7.94 34.98 -14.57
C GLN A 412 9.42 34.96 -14.92
N LYS A 413 10.29 35.44 -14.03
CA LYS A 413 11.63 34.86 -13.82
C LYS A 413 12.30 35.45 -12.58
N PRO A 414 12.66 34.61 -11.59
CA PRO A 414 13.49 35.05 -10.48
C PRO A 414 14.89 35.44 -10.96
N SER A 415 15.50 36.40 -10.27
CA SER A 415 16.89 36.80 -10.52
C SER A 415 17.84 35.74 -9.97
N PRO A 416 18.90 35.32 -10.68
CA PRO A 416 19.87 34.35 -10.19
C PRO A 416 20.71 34.94 -9.05
N ALA A 417 20.28 34.74 -7.81
CA ALA A 417 21.06 35.06 -6.61
C ALA A 417 21.97 33.89 -6.23
N LYS A 418 23.12 34.20 -5.61
CA LYS A 418 23.95 33.17 -4.97
C LYS A 418 23.28 32.75 -3.67
N LEU A 419 22.69 31.56 -3.66
CA LEU A 419 22.04 31.00 -2.47
C LEU A 419 23.06 30.68 -1.37
N SER A 420 22.73 31.03 -0.13
CA SER A 420 23.38 30.53 1.08
C SER A 420 23.11 29.04 1.30
N ASP A 421 23.86 28.40 2.20
CA ASP A 421 23.67 26.96 2.47
C ASP A 421 22.30 26.65 3.07
N LYS A 422 21.74 27.56 3.89
CA LYS A 422 20.36 27.51 4.36
C LYS A 422 19.36 27.53 3.19
N GLU A 423 19.55 28.45 2.25
CA GLU A 423 18.63 28.60 1.12
C GLU A 423 18.72 27.43 0.15
N LYS A 424 19.92 26.91 -0.11
CA LYS A 424 20.11 25.67 -0.88
C LYS A 424 19.44 24.48 -0.20
N ALA A 425 19.58 24.36 1.13
CA ALA A 425 18.90 23.30 1.88
C ALA A 425 17.38 23.42 1.76
N GLN A 426 16.83 24.63 1.79
CA GLN A 426 15.40 24.87 1.58
C GLN A 426 14.94 24.53 0.15
N GLU A 427 15.73 24.84 -0.90
CA GLU A 427 15.41 24.41 -2.26
C GLU A 427 15.39 22.88 -2.38
N LEU A 428 16.36 22.19 -1.78
CA LEU A 428 16.36 20.72 -1.72
C LEU A 428 15.11 20.17 -1.02
N LEU A 429 14.59 20.87 0.00
CA LEU A 429 13.37 20.45 0.69
C LEU A 429 12.10 20.71 -0.11
N PHE A 430 12.05 21.78 -0.90
CA PHE A 430 10.96 21.96 -1.87
C PHE A 430 10.99 20.87 -2.92
N ASP A 431 12.16 20.56 -3.47
CA ASP A 431 12.33 19.45 -4.42
C ASP A 431 12.00 18.10 -3.74
N ALA A 432 12.23 17.97 -2.43
CA ALA A 432 11.86 16.77 -1.67
C ALA A 432 10.35 16.60 -1.53
N TYR A 433 9.61 17.68 -1.30
CA TYR A 433 8.15 17.64 -1.22
C TYR A 433 7.46 17.41 -2.58
N GLU A 434 8.13 17.77 -3.68
CA GLU A 434 7.67 17.44 -5.04
C GLU A 434 8.05 16.02 -5.48
N ALA A 435 8.96 15.36 -4.73
CA ALA A 435 9.41 14.00 -4.97
C ALA A 435 8.58 12.98 -4.17
N SER A 436 8.66 11.71 -4.57
CA SER A 436 8.11 10.55 -3.84
C SER A 436 9.23 9.55 -3.50
N GLY A 437 8.91 8.57 -2.65
CA GLY A 437 9.79 7.44 -2.34
C GLY A 437 11.17 7.82 -1.77
N SER A 438 12.19 7.04 -2.14
CA SER A 438 13.57 7.19 -1.65
C SER A 438 14.21 8.54 -2.00
N LYS A 439 13.87 9.13 -3.16
CA LYS A 439 14.36 10.46 -3.57
C LYS A 439 14.02 11.54 -2.54
N ARG A 440 12.78 11.56 -2.07
CA ARG A 440 12.29 12.51 -1.07
C ARG A 440 13.12 12.42 0.22
N LEU A 441 13.39 11.20 0.67
CA LEU A 441 14.23 10.93 1.84
C LEU A 441 15.69 11.38 1.62
N GLN A 442 16.28 11.08 0.47
CA GLN A 442 17.66 11.47 0.14
C GLN A 442 17.84 12.99 0.10
N LEU A 443 16.88 13.72 -0.49
CA LEU A 443 16.90 15.18 -0.55
C LEU A 443 16.82 15.79 0.85
N ALA A 444 15.98 15.25 1.73
CA ALA A 444 15.91 15.68 3.13
C ALA A 444 17.24 15.43 3.88
N LYS A 445 17.86 14.25 3.69
CA LYS A 445 19.20 13.93 4.27
C LYS A 445 20.29 14.88 3.75
N LYS A 446 20.30 15.18 2.44
CA LYS A 446 21.22 16.15 1.83
C LYS A 446 21.01 17.56 2.41
N ALA A 447 19.76 17.98 2.58
CA ALA A 447 19.42 19.25 3.18
C ALA A 447 19.94 19.37 4.63
N LEU A 448 19.82 18.32 5.45
CA LEU A 448 20.36 18.33 6.81
C LEU A 448 21.89 18.37 6.88
N LYS A 449 22.57 17.68 5.96
CA LYS A 449 24.03 17.72 5.86
C LYS A 449 24.52 19.14 5.54
N LEU A 450 23.76 19.87 4.74
CA LEU A 450 24.07 21.24 4.34
C LEU A 450 23.65 22.26 5.42
N TYR A 451 22.47 22.09 6.00
CA TYR A 451 21.92 22.96 7.04
C TYR A 451 21.15 22.15 8.11
N PRO A 452 21.76 21.88 9.28
CA PRO A 452 21.15 21.02 10.31
C PRO A 452 19.92 21.59 11.02
N ASN A 453 19.69 22.92 10.96
CA ASN A 453 18.52 23.56 11.59
C ASN A 453 17.34 23.65 10.60
N SER A 454 16.96 22.53 9.97
CA SER A 454 15.90 22.47 8.94
C SER A 454 14.70 21.65 9.44
N PRO A 455 13.60 22.28 9.91
CA PRO A 455 12.46 21.54 10.45
C PRO A 455 11.81 20.57 9.44
N ASP A 456 11.62 21.02 8.21
CA ASP A 456 11.00 20.19 7.16
C ASP A 456 11.83 18.94 6.82
N ALA A 457 13.15 19.02 6.96
CA ALA A 457 13.99 17.86 6.75
C ALA A 457 13.73 16.78 7.81
N TYR A 458 13.59 17.18 9.08
CA TYR A 458 13.21 16.25 10.15
C TYR A 458 11.77 15.76 10.00
N ASN A 459 10.84 16.60 9.52
CA ASN A 459 9.46 16.18 9.23
C ASN A 459 9.46 15.05 8.19
N ILE A 460 10.15 15.25 7.07
CA ILE A 460 10.27 14.23 6.03
C ILE A 460 10.94 12.97 6.59
N LEU A 461 12.03 13.09 7.34
CA LEU A 461 12.66 11.90 7.95
C LEU A 461 11.68 11.15 8.88
N ALA A 462 10.85 11.86 9.65
CA ALA A 462 9.90 11.25 10.57
C ALA A 462 8.78 10.49 9.84
N GLU A 463 8.33 10.98 8.69
CA GLU A 463 7.29 10.32 7.88
C GLU A 463 7.72 8.93 7.39
N TYR A 464 9.03 8.70 7.20
CA TYR A 464 9.60 7.42 6.75
C TYR A 464 10.18 6.58 7.91
N GLU A 465 10.05 7.03 9.15
CA GLU A 465 10.60 6.32 10.30
C GLU A 465 9.55 5.36 10.88
N MET A 466 9.80 4.05 10.82
CA MET A 466 8.88 3.03 11.32
C MET A 466 8.91 2.88 12.84
N ASN A 467 10.05 3.17 13.49
CA ASN A 467 10.15 3.08 14.94
C ASN A 467 9.39 4.25 15.61
N PRO A 468 8.32 4.00 16.40
CA PRO A 468 7.51 5.08 16.95
C PRO A 468 8.26 6.02 17.90
N LYS A 469 9.34 5.55 18.53
CA LYS A 469 10.17 6.34 19.44
C LYS A 469 11.12 7.25 18.68
N GLU A 470 11.76 6.74 17.63
CA GLU A 470 12.63 7.56 16.77
C GLU A 470 11.81 8.53 15.92
N ARG A 471 10.64 8.13 15.43
CA ARG A 471 9.67 9.04 14.76
C ARG A 471 9.35 10.24 15.65
N GLN A 472 9.04 9.97 16.93
CA GLN A 472 8.79 11.01 17.91
C GLN A 472 10.00 11.94 18.13
N ASN A 473 11.20 11.35 18.21
CA ASN A 473 12.46 12.07 18.38
C ASN A 473 12.75 12.99 17.18
N LEU A 474 12.44 12.55 15.96
CA LEU A 474 12.61 13.33 14.74
C LEU A 474 11.68 14.55 14.71
N TYR A 475 10.39 14.40 15.02
CA TYR A 475 9.49 15.56 15.12
C TYR A 475 9.94 16.55 16.20
N LEU A 476 10.41 16.06 17.34
CA LEU A 476 10.96 16.93 18.39
C LEU A 476 12.18 17.70 17.91
N LYS A 477 13.13 17.05 17.21
CA LYS A 477 14.28 17.71 16.58
C LYS A 477 13.84 18.74 15.53
N GLY A 478 12.79 18.46 14.77
CA GLY A 478 12.20 19.41 13.83
C GLY A 478 11.69 20.67 14.53
N MET A 479 10.98 20.51 15.64
CA MET A 479 10.51 21.62 16.46
C MET A 479 11.68 22.41 17.06
N GLU A 480 12.65 21.75 17.68
CA GLU A 480 13.85 22.37 18.26
C GLU A 480 14.66 23.14 17.22
N ALA A 481 14.82 22.59 16.01
CA ALA A 481 15.45 23.26 14.89
C ALA A 481 14.71 24.55 14.51
N GLY A 482 13.38 24.51 14.50
CA GLY A 482 12.53 25.66 14.19
C GLY A 482 12.58 26.74 15.27
N GLU A 483 12.54 26.36 16.54
CA GLU A 483 12.68 27.27 17.68
C GLU A 483 14.03 27.98 17.67
N LYS A 484 15.10 27.24 17.37
CA LYS A 484 16.45 27.80 17.25
C LYS A 484 16.60 28.74 16.05
N GLU A 485 15.98 28.41 14.92
CA GLU A 485 16.04 29.20 13.70
C GLU A 485 15.27 30.52 13.83
N LEU A 486 14.07 30.47 14.40
CA LEU A 486 13.20 31.64 14.52
C LEU A 486 13.57 32.49 15.74
N GLY A 487 13.91 31.86 16.87
CA GLY A 487 14.25 32.53 18.12
C GLY A 487 13.04 33.01 18.93
N GLN A 488 13.22 33.14 20.24
CA GLN A 488 12.13 33.40 21.19
C GLN A 488 11.43 34.77 21.00
N SER A 489 12.18 35.81 20.62
CA SER A 489 11.60 37.13 20.35
C SER A 489 10.67 37.08 19.15
N PHE A 490 11.08 36.37 18.10
CA PHE A 490 10.28 36.18 16.90
C PHE A 490 8.93 35.49 17.21
N PHE A 491 8.96 34.42 18.01
CA PHE A 491 7.75 33.74 18.47
C PHE A 491 6.80 34.69 19.20
N SER A 492 7.35 35.54 20.08
CA SER A 492 6.55 36.48 20.86
C SER A 492 5.96 37.60 20.02
N GLU A 493 6.71 38.12 19.05
CA GLU A 493 6.32 39.23 18.18
C GLU A 493 5.32 38.82 17.09
N ASN A 494 5.40 37.56 16.62
CA ASN A 494 4.62 37.07 15.50
C ASN A 494 3.50 36.09 15.90
N LYS A 495 3.28 35.89 17.20
CA LYS A 495 2.19 35.05 17.72
C LYS A 495 0.86 35.48 17.11
N GLY A 496 0.11 34.52 16.56
CA GLY A 496 -1.15 34.77 15.86
C GLY A 496 -1.01 34.97 14.34
N HIS A 497 0.21 35.07 13.83
CA HIS A 497 0.48 35.39 12.42
C HIS A 497 1.36 34.36 11.71
N PHE A 498 1.68 33.22 12.34
CA PHE A 498 2.65 32.25 11.81
C PHE A 498 2.26 31.77 10.40
N TRP A 499 0.99 31.47 10.12
CA TRP A 499 0.59 30.99 8.79
C TRP A 499 0.94 31.94 7.64
N GLY A 500 0.88 33.25 7.89
CA GLY A 500 1.25 34.27 6.91
C GLY A 500 2.75 34.37 6.65
N ILE A 501 3.58 33.78 7.50
CA ILE A 501 5.04 33.83 7.43
C ILE A 501 5.57 32.46 7.00
N VAL A 502 6.08 32.37 5.77
CA VAL A 502 6.45 31.11 5.14
C VAL A 502 7.47 30.32 5.97
N SER A 503 8.47 31.02 6.53
CA SER A 503 9.55 30.42 7.32
C SER A 503 9.09 29.71 8.60
N THR A 504 7.87 29.96 9.08
CA THR A 504 7.34 29.31 10.31
C THR A 504 6.54 28.04 10.03
N ARG A 505 6.15 27.79 8.77
CA ARG A 505 5.24 26.69 8.42
C ARG A 505 5.86 25.32 8.67
N ALA A 506 7.16 25.18 8.44
CA ALA A 506 7.91 23.97 8.72
C ALA A 506 7.86 23.56 10.21
N TYR A 507 7.99 24.55 11.11
CA TYR A 507 7.84 24.34 12.55
C TYR A 507 6.41 23.93 12.92
N MET A 508 5.40 24.60 12.35
CA MET A 508 4.00 24.26 12.62
C MET A 508 3.63 22.87 12.10
N ARG A 509 4.18 22.43 10.96
CA ARG A 509 4.04 21.05 10.45
C ARG A 509 4.63 20.03 11.43
N ALA A 510 5.84 20.29 11.94
CA ALA A 510 6.50 19.44 12.93
C ALA A 510 5.66 19.32 14.21
N LYS A 511 5.20 20.45 14.73
CA LYS A 511 4.40 20.53 15.96
C LYS A 511 3.04 19.85 15.82
N PHE A 512 2.39 19.98 14.67
CA PHE A 512 1.11 19.31 14.42
C PHE A 512 1.28 17.79 14.37
N SER A 513 2.27 17.31 13.62
CA SER A 513 2.59 15.87 13.51
C SER A 513 3.02 15.28 14.86
N TYR A 514 3.77 16.03 15.66
CA TYR A 514 4.10 15.65 17.03
C TYR A 514 2.85 15.53 17.93
N GLY A 515 1.90 16.47 17.79
CA GLY A 515 0.61 16.41 18.49
C GLY A 515 -0.19 15.16 18.14
N LEU A 516 -0.30 14.84 16.84
CA LEU A 516 -0.96 13.62 16.35
C LEU A 516 -0.36 12.36 16.96
N LEU A 517 0.97 12.24 16.93
CA LEU A 517 1.68 11.08 17.49
C LEU A 517 1.51 10.95 19.01
N LEU A 518 1.46 12.07 19.74
CA LEU A 518 1.15 12.06 21.17
C LEU A 518 -0.27 11.57 21.44
N HIS A 519 -1.21 11.99 20.61
CA HIS A 519 -2.61 11.61 20.71
C HIS A 519 -2.80 10.11 20.46
N GLU A 520 -2.20 9.57 19.39
CA GLU A 520 -2.18 8.15 19.05
C GLU A 520 -1.62 7.29 20.20
N LYS A 521 -0.55 7.76 20.86
CA LYS A 521 0.05 7.10 22.04
C LYS A 521 -0.78 7.24 23.33
N GLY A 522 -1.97 7.82 23.25
CA GLY A 522 -2.85 8.06 24.39
C GLY A 522 -2.40 9.18 25.33
N LYS A 523 -1.35 9.95 25.00
CA LYS A 523 -0.82 11.09 25.78
C LYS A 523 -1.64 12.35 25.52
N ARG A 524 -2.95 12.24 25.76
CA ARG A 524 -3.98 13.22 25.38
C ARG A 524 -3.73 14.62 25.94
N GLU A 525 -3.28 14.77 27.19
CA GLU A 525 -2.95 16.08 27.76
C GLU A 525 -1.79 16.78 27.04
N GLU A 526 -0.75 16.02 26.68
CA GLU A 526 0.40 16.55 25.96
C GLU A 526 -0.02 16.96 24.55
N ALA A 527 -0.84 16.16 23.87
CA ALA A 527 -1.39 16.47 22.54
C ALA A 527 -2.27 17.74 22.56
N ILE A 528 -3.20 17.85 23.52
CA ILE A 528 -4.05 19.04 23.70
C ILE A 528 -3.19 20.30 23.84
N ALA A 529 -2.10 20.24 24.62
CA ALA A 529 -1.21 21.38 24.78
C ALA A 529 -0.55 21.80 23.45
N GLN A 530 -0.13 20.84 22.61
CA GLN A 530 0.43 21.15 21.29
C GLN A 530 -0.60 21.81 20.36
N TYR A 531 -1.82 21.27 20.34
CA TYR A 531 -2.91 21.78 19.51
C TYR A 531 -3.39 23.17 19.95
N GLU A 532 -3.56 23.40 21.26
CA GLU A 532 -3.92 24.71 21.81
C GLU A 532 -2.85 25.76 21.45
N GLU A 533 -1.56 25.45 21.60
CA GLU A 533 -0.48 26.35 21.20
C GLU A 533 -0.46 26.61 19.69
N LEU A 534 -0.70 25.59 18.85
CA LEU A 534 -0.83 25.79 17.41
C LEU A 534 -1.95 26.75 17.04
N LEU A 535 -3.11 26.69 17.71
CA LEU A 535 -4.20 27.64 17.49
C LEU A 535 -3.87 29.05 18.03
N GLU A 536 -2.98 29.18 19.01
CA GLU A 536 -2.49 30.49 19.41
C GLU A 536 -1.50 31.09 18.39
N LEU A 537 -0.68 30.26 17.74
CA LEU A 537 0.26 30.66 16.69
C LEU A 537 -0.45 30.93 15.35
N ASN A 538 -1.49 30.14 15.06
CA ASN A 538 -2.31 30.17 13.85
C ASN A 538 -3.82 30.15 14.20
N PRO A 539 -4.40 31.29 14.63
CA PRO A 539 -5.79 31.37 15.07
C PRO A 539 -6.82 31.15 13.97
N MET A 540 -6.39 31.25 12.70
CA MET A 540 -7.24 30.97 11.55
C MET A 540 -7.26 29.50 11.17
N ASP A 541 -6.48 28.69 11.88
CA ASP A 541 -6.47 27.24 11.79
C ASP A 541 -6.37 26.72 10.35
N ASN A 542 -5.46 27.32 9.59
CA ASN A 542 -5.21 26.91 8.21
C ASN A 542 -4.74 25.46 8.06
N GLN A 543 -4.27 24.84 9.16
CA GLN A 543 -3.85 23.44 9.22
C GLN A 543 -4.98 22.47 9.58
N GLY A 544 -6.12 22.96 10.10
CA GLY A 544 -7.23 22.10 10.53
C GLY A 544 -7.05 21.46 11.91
N VAL A 545 -6.18 22.02 12.76
CA VAL A 545 -5.88 21.56 14.13
C VAL A 545 -7.13 21.48 15.00
N ARG A 546 -8.15 22.31 14.75
CA ARG A 546 -9.40 22.30 15.53
C ARG A 546 -10.12 20.95 15.51
N TYR A 547 -9.96 20.15 14.45
CA TYR A 547 -10.63 18.85 14.35
C TYR A 547 -10.02 17.85 15.32
N GLU A 548 -8.70 17.72 15.32
CA GLU A 548 -7.96 16.88 16.28
C GLU A 548 -8.15 17.36 17.72
N LEU A 549 -8.12 18.68 17.93
CA LEU A 549 -8.36 19.26 19.24
C LEU A 549 -9.77 18.97 19.74
N PHE A 550 -10.78 19.00 18.87
CA PHE A 550 -12.15 18.63 19.24
C PHE A 550 -12.21 17.19 19.76
N ILE A 551 -11.64 16.25 19.02
CA ILE A 551 -11.60 14.82 19.36
C ILE A 551 -10.94 14.64 20.74
N ALA A 552 -9.73 15.19 20.91
CA ALA A 552 -9.00 15.08 22.16
C ALA A 552 -9.76 15.67 23.36
N HIS A 553 -10.51 16.77 23.18
CA HIS A 553 -11.36 17.31 24.24
C HIS A 553 -12.51 16.36 24.60
N VAL A 554 -13.16 15.74 23.62
CA VAL A 554 -14.28 14.81 23.85
C VAL A 554 -13.81 13.57 24.59
N GLU A 555 -12.70 12.95 24.17
CA GLU A 555 -12.12 11.78 24.84
C GLU A 555 -11.74 12.06 26.30
N LYS A 556 -11.32 13.30 26.61
CA LYS A 556 -11.03 13.74 27.99
C LYS A 556 -12.25 14.19 28.78
N GLY A 557 -13.45 14.12 28.20
CA GLY A 557 -14.69 14.60 28.82
C GLY A 557 -14.74 16.12 29.02
N LEU A 558 -13.88 16.89 28.32
CA LEU A 558 -13.78 18.34 28.41
C LEU A 558 -14.84 19.03 27.52
N PHE A 559 -16.10 18.63 27.68
CA PHE A 559 -17.19 19.01 26.78
C PHE A 559 -17.43 20.52 26.67
N GLN A 560 -17.21 21.30 27.74
CA GLN A 560 -17.34 22.76 27.66
C GLN A 560 -16.28 23.39 26.74
N LYS A 561 -15.05 22.86 26.76
CA LYS A 561 -13.99 23.33 25.87
C LYS A 561 -14.28 22.93 24.41
N ALA A 562 -14.72 21.70 24.18
CA ALA A 562 -15.15 21.25 22.85
C ALA A 562 -16.31 22.11 22.29
N GLU A 563 -17.31 22.45 23.12
CA GLU A 563 -18.41 23.33 22.72
C GLU A 563 -17.92 24.77 22.42
N SER A 564 -16.96 25.28 23.20
CA SER A 564 -16.34 26.59 22.97
C SER A 564 -15.59 26.63 21.63
N LEU A 565 -14.89 25.55 21.29
CA LEU A 565 -14.15 25.42 20.03
C LEU A 565 -15.10 25.48 18.82
N LEU A 566 -16.21 24.75 18.86
CA LEU A 566 -17.23 24.79 17.80
C LEU A 566 -17.87 26.18 17.65
N LYS A 567 -18.02 26.93 18.75
CA LYS A 567 -18.53 28.32 18.72
C LYS A 567 -17.51 29.27 18.11
N GLN A 568 -16.23 29.11 18.45
CA GLN A 568 -15.14 29.95 17.95
C GLN A 568 -15.03 29.91 16.42
N PHE A 569 -15.10 28.71 15.82
CA PHE A 569 -14.93 28.54 14.37
C PHE A 569 -16.25 28.58 13.58
N ASN A 570 -17.39 28.75 14.25
CA ASN A 570 -18.71 28.92 13.64
C ASN A 570 -19.07 27.86 12.58
N GLU A 571 -18.75 26.59 12.84
CA GLU A 571 -18.88 25.48 11.88
C GLU A 571 -20.33 24.99 11.71
N GLU A 572 -21.33 25.87 11.74
CA GLU A 572 -22.74 25.48 11.82
C GLU A 572 -23.30 24.73 10.61
N ILE A 573 -22.60 24.77 9.49
CA ILE A 573 -23.03 24.29 8.16
C ILE A 573 -22.18 23.13 7.61
N THR A 574 -21.20 22.65 8.40
CA THR A 574 -20.35 21.52 8.01
C THR A 574 -20.84 20.24 8.70
N ALA A 575 -20.53 19.08 8.14
CA ALA A 575 -20.76 17.80 8.82
C ALA A 575 -20.09 17.80 10.20
N ASN A 576 -18.82 18.24 10.27
CA ASN A 576 -18.06 18.39 11.51
C ASN A 576 -18.85 19.16 12.56
N GLY A 577 -19.20 20.42 12.32
CA GLY A 577 -19.85 21.22 13.35
C GLY A 577 -21.28 20.79 13.67
N ALA A 578 -22.03 20.21 12.72
CA ALA A 578 -23.40 19.75 12.98
C ALA A 578 -23.42 18.45 13.80
N PHE A 579 -22.60 17.46 13.42
CA PHE A 579 -22.52 16.17 14.10
C PHE A 579 -21.74 16.27 15.42
N ASN A 580 -20.72 17.12 15.53
CA ASN A 580 -20.01 17.35 16.78
C ASN A 580 -20.87 18.04 17.85
N LYS A 581 -21.75 18.97 17.44
CA LYS A 581 -22.78 19.54 18.35
C LYS A 581 -23.75 18.47 18.83
N LEU A 582 -24.18 17.57 17.95
CA LEU A 582 -25.04 16.45 18.32
C LEU A 582 -24.34 15.51 19.29
N LEU A 583 -23.09 15.12 19.01
CA LEU A 583 -22.29 14.23 19.84
C LEU A 583 -22.16 14.78 21.26
N ILE A 584 -21.73 16.05 21.42
CA ILE A 584 -21.61 16.68 22.75
C ILE A 584 -22.97 16.67 23.48
N GLU A 585 -24.05 17.08 22.81
CA GLU A 585 -25.36 17.11 23.44
C GLU A 585 -25.80 15.72 23.92
N TYR A 586 -25.54 14.68 23.12
CA TYR A 586 -25.83 13.31 23.51
C TYR A 586 -24.97 12.85 24.69
N LEU A 587 -23.65 13.10 24.66
CA LEU A 587 -22.74 12.70 25.74
C LEU A 587 -23.09 13.38 27.08
N GLN A 588 -23.62 14.61 27.03
CA GLN A 588 -24.01 15.34 28.24
C GLN A 588 -25.43 15.03 28.72
N ASN A 589 -26.39 14.82 27.81
CA ASN A 589 -27.82 14.82 28.12
C ASN A 589 -28.60 13.62 27.55
N GLY A 590 -27.92 12.65 26.93
CA GLY A 590 -28.50 11.48 26.28
C GLY A 590 -29.45 11.84 25.13
N THR A 591 -30.48 11.02 24.93
CA THR A 591 -31.52 11.21 23.87
C THR A 591 -32.51 12.34 24.20
N SER A 592 -32.01 13.52 24.54
CA SER A 592 -32.79 14.70 24.92
C SER A 592 -33.63 15.23 23.74
N GLN A 593 -34.63 16.08 24.02
CA GLN A 593 -35.37 16.76 22.95
C GLN A 593 -34.47 17.69 22.11
N LYS A 594 -33.39 18.20 22.70
CA LYS A 594 -32.39 19.00 22.00
C LYS A 594 -31.51 18.10 21.12
N ALA A 595 -31.08 16.93 21.60
CA ALA A 595 -30.37 15.94 20.78
C ALA A 595 -31.17 15.53 19.54
N LYS A 596 -32.48 15.25 19.69
CA LYS A 596 -33.37 14.93 18.56
C LYS A 596 -33.46 16.04 17.52
N LYS A 597 -33.52 17.30 17.98
CA LYS A 597 -33.52 18.48 17.08
C LYS A 597 -32.18 18.64 16.36
N LEU A 598 -31.07 18.46 17.07
CA LEU A 598 -29.72 18.52 16.51
C LEU A 598 -29.50 17.40 15.49
N LEU A 599 -29.98 16.19 15.74
CA LEU A 599 -29.92 15.09 14.79
C LEU A 599 -30.68 15.40 13.50
N LYS A 600 -31.89 15.98 13.61
CA LYS A 600 -32.63 16.42 12.42
C LYS A 600 -31.86 17.50 11.65
N LYS A 601 -31.19 18.43 12.34
CA LYS A 601 -30.36 19.45 11.70
C LYS A 601 -29.15 18.81 11.01
N ALA A 602 -28.41 17.95 11.71
CA ALA A 602 -27.21 17.29 11.22
C ALA A 602 -27.48 16.46 9.95
N LYS A 603 -28.57 15.69 9.92
CA LYS A 603 -29.05 15.00 8.71
C LYS A 603 -29.36 15.94 7.54
N GLY A 604 -29.80 17.17 7.85
CA GLY A 604 -30.09 18.19 6.86
C GLY A 604 -28.85 18.85 6.27
N GLU A 605 -27.78 18.98 7.06
CA GLU A 605 -26.48 19.50 6.59
C GLU A 605 -25.73 18.44 5.77
N ASN A 606 -25.68 17.20 6.25
CA ASN A 606 -25.09 16.09 5.50
C ASN A 606 -25.89 14.79 5.71
N PRO A 607 -26.59 14.28 4.68
CA PRO A 607 -27.44 13.10 4.81
C PRO A 607 -26.67 11.77 4.85
N TYR A 608 -25.40 11.75 4.44
CA TYR A 608 -24.62 10.51 4.25
C TYR A 608 -23.90 10.06 5.53
N VAL A 609 -23.57 10.97 6.45
CA VAL A 609 -22.79 10.69 7.68
C VAL A 609 -23.35 9.53 8.48
N LEU A 610 -24.68 9.45 8.65
CA LEU A 610 -25.28 8.38 9.44
C LEU A 610 -25.03 6.99 8.87
N ASP A 611 -24.97 6.85 7.55
CA ASP A 611 -24.80 5.54 6.94
C ASP A 611 -23.41 4.97 7.27
N TYR A 612 -22.39 5.83 7.35
CA TYR A 612 -21.06 5.45 7.81
C TYR A 612 -21.01 5.23 9.32
N LEU A 613 -21.58 6.14 10.13
CA LEU A 613 -21.59 6.00 11.60
C LEU A 613 -22.31 4.73 12.07
N THR A 614 -23.40 4.34 11.40
CA THR A 614 -24.20 3.15 11.74
C THR A 614 -23.72 1.87 11.07
N GLY A 615 -22.67 1.93 10.25
CA GLY A 615 -22.12 0.77 9.53
C GLY A 615 -23.01 0.26 8.38
N LYS A 616 -23.98 1.04 7.90
CA LYS A 616 -24.75 0.71 6.69
C LYS A 616 -23.88 0.82 5.43
N LYS A 617 -22.93 1.76 5.44
CA LYS A 617 -21.84 1.85 4.46
C LYS A 617 -20.51 1.61 5.17
N LYS A 618 -19.61 0.88 4.51
CA LYS A 618 -18.22 0.76 4.93
C LYS A 618 -17.46 2.00 4.50
N LEU A 619 -16.51 2.45 5.31
CA LEU A 619 -15.54 3.46 4.88
C LEU A 619 -14.72 2.89 3.70
N PRO A 620 -14.40 3.70 2.68
CA PRO A 620 -13.46 3.29 1.64
C PRO A 620 -12.06 3.06 2.23
N GLY A 621 -11.24 2.26 1.55
CA GLY A 621 -9.84 2.03 1.97
C GLY A 621 -8.98 3.29 1.96
N ASN A 622 -9.33 4.28 1.13
CA ASN A 622 -8.65 5.58 1.05
C ASN A 622 -9.63 6.73 1.36
N THR A 623 -9.22 7.62 2.26
CA THR A 623 -9.98 8.83 2.59
C THR A 623 -9.86 9.86 1.45
N PRO A 624 -10.96 10.51 1.02
CA PRO A 624 -10.90 11.54 -0.03
C PRO A 624 -9.96 12.70 0.30
N ALA A 625 -9.16 13.13 -0.68
CA ALA A 625 -8.20 14.24 -0.52
C ALA A 625 -8.88 15.62 -0.36
N THR A 626 -10.11 15.76 -0.87
CA THR A 626 -10.93 16.98 -0.76
C THR A 626 -12.38 16.62 -0.53
N TYR A 627 -13.14 17.59 -0.03
CA TYR A 627 -14.60 17.45 0.06
C TYR A 627 -15.36 18.68 -0.35
N GLY A 628 -16.59 18.48 -0.79
CA GLY A 628 -17.62 19.50 -0.93
C GLY A 628 -18.56 19.53 0.27
N LEU A 629 -19.02 20.71 0.66
CA LEU A 629 -19.97 20.85 1.77
C LEU A 629 -21.28 20.10 1.47
N GLY A 630 -21.66 19.20 2.39
CA GLY A 630 -22.89 18.40 2.33
C GLY A 630 -22.83 17.18 1.43
N ASP A 631 -21.69 16.89 0.79
CA ASP A 631 -21.54 15.73 -0.08
C ASP A 631 -21.09 14.47 0.70
N GLU A 632 -20.99 13.35 -0.03
CA GLU A 632 -20.58 12.09 0.56
C GLU A 632 -19.09 12.05 0.98
N SER A 633 -18.22 12.79 0.29
CA SER A 633 -16.81 12.87 0.66
C SER A 633 -16.59 13.57 2.00
N GLU A 634 -17.39 14.60 2.32
CA GLU A 634 -17.39 15.23 3.65
C GLU A 634 -17.84 14.23 4.73
N ALA A 635 -18.80 13.36 4.40
CA ALA A 635 -19.27 12.35 5.32
C ALA A 635 -18.24 11.25 5.60
N ILE A 636 -17.50 10.83 4.57
CA ILE A 636 -16.39 9.87 4.69
C ILE A 636 -15.32 10.44 5.60
N ILE A 637 -14.85 11.67 5.34
CA ILE A 637 -13.83 12.33 6.16
C ILE A 637 -14.29 12.47 7.62
N TYR A 638 -15.54 12.90 7.82
CA TYR A 638 -16.09 13.01 9.18
C TYR A 638 -16.08 11.67 9.91
N ALA A 639 -16.58 10.63 9.25
CA ALA A 639 -16.68 9.30 9.84
C ALA A 639 -15.29 8.69 10.09
N ASP A 640 -14.37 8.76 9.13
CA ASP A 640 -12.97 8.32 9.29
C ASP A 640 -12.35 8.88 10.58
N GLN A 641 -12.48 10.19 10.78
CA GLN A 641 -11.91 10.87 11.95
C GLN A 641 -12.66 10.61 13.27
N HIS A 642 -14.00 10.53 13.25
CA HIS A 642 -14.79 10.59 14.49
C HIS A 642 -15.44 9.27 14.89
N LEU A 643 -15.47 8.25 14.03
CA LEU A 643 -16.26 7.02 14.23
C LEU A 643 -15.97 6.33 15.57
N HIS A 644 -14.73 6.35 16.04
CA HIS A 644 -14.34 5.80 17.34
C HIS A 644 -15.13 6.44 18.50
N LEU A 645 -15.29 7.77 18.51
CA LEU A 645 -16.08 8.49 19.53
C LEU A 645 -17.55 8.09 19.55
N TRP A 646 -18.10 7.71 18.39
CA TRP A 646 -19.49 7.26 18.29
C TRP A 646 -19.64 5.80 18.73
N ARG A 647 -18.70 4.94 18.33
CA ARG A 647 -18.71 3.49 18.62
C ARG A 647 -18.44 3.14 20.08
N GLU A 648 -17.72 3.99 20.80
CA GLU A 648 -17.56 3.85 22.27
C GLU A 648 -18.90 3.85 23.01
N HIS A 649 -19.97 4.35 22.39
CA HIS A 649 -21.31 4.43 22.97
C HIS A 649 -22.32 3.61 22.15
N VAL A 650 -22.43 2.32 22.41
CA VAL A 650 -23.33 1.40 21.66
C VAL A 650 -24.78 1.90 21.64
N GLU A 651 -25.28 2.47 22.73
CA GLU A 651 -26.64 3.00 22.81
C GLU A 651 -26.85 4.21 21.88
N LEU A 652 -25.79 4.98 21.59
CA LEU A 652 -25.83 6.09 20.64
C LEU A 652 -26.03 5.57 19.23
N ILE A 653 -25.25 4.56 18.82
CA ILE A 653 -25.37 3.93 17.50
C ILE A 653 -26.75 3.32 17.33
N GLU A 654 -27.24 2.57 18.32
CA GLU A 654 -28.59 2.00 18.28
C GLU A 654 -29.67 3.09 18.15
N TRP A 655 -29.50 4.22 18.84
CA TRP A 655 -30.42 5.34 18.75
C TRP A 655 -30.40 5.94 17.34
N LEU A 656 -29.22 6.11 16.73
CA LEU A 656 -29.08 6.59 15.36
C LEU A 656 -29.72 5.65 14.32
N MET A 657 -29.58 4.33 14.48
CA MET A 657 -30.20 3.34 13.59
C MET A 657 -31.73 3.40 13.59
N LYS A 658 -32.34 3.83 14.70
CA LYS A 658 -33.79 3.96 14.88
C LYS A 658 -34.35 5.32 14.44
N ALA A 659 -33.49 6.29 14.13
CA ALA A 659 -33.85 7.71 14.02
C ALA A 659 -33.92 8.25 12.59
#